data_AF-A0A7X8JH68-F1
#
_entry.id   AF-A0A7X8JH68-F1
#
_cell.length_a   1.000
_cell.length_b   1.000
_cell.length_c   1.000
_cell.angle_alpha   90.00
_cell.angle_beta   90.00
_cell.angle_gamma   90.00
#
_symmetry.space_group_name_H-M   'P 1'
#
loop_
_entity.id
_entity.type
_entity.pdbx_description
1 polymer ?
#
loop_
_entity_poly.entity_id
_entity_poly.type
_entity_poly.pdbx_seq_one_letter_code
_entity_poly.pdbx_strand_id
1 'polypeptide(L)'
;MKKRVCSAILCAVMLLALLPIAAEAADGVIEVSTVEQLRASLENDAGAHVKIMKDITFTRANATDSQFGVNLGDGSYTIDLNGHTIKYHYMTGGEFTDQGDTISMGAHGNDTKMLVVNGPGSIIGGITGIRGWSNKSILIVNGGTIKGIMGNGITGGGLIYINGGTIAGNFGSIEYEQGIVVINGGDVKKVNYRTFDKNKVPESGYGVIRNGVFTGHAVLFRTILDVADLTISEGSSIAVKDSGGLVVRNSFINKGTFNYESGLKSIGGQAVIKPNAEGYYRPPEIMYDMSFNSLDIQDKGHMRIKNGAVVTVTGAFSTGTGSSIVAENGTLRLLGSIDHKGGSEGLPELAALEDPGGGPGGGGPGRDFIHETITARRLKGLGLFQGVGTNPDGSTNFDLTRKPSRVEALVMLIRLLGKDNEAKNGDWKHTFTDVPGWADKYVGYAYEKGLANGISATEFGTGEATSQMYLTFVLRALGYSDAAGGDFSWKEPEKLAMYLEIIPHRVNMENFLRADVVLVSDAALSARLKNSEETLLDRLIMDGAVMRPDNSLLINALSTPGNASVTLTDDIIIDVTDIEIDGRKEIILNGYTLALTGSYRVTDKAYLDIHPGKGTDIGAFDISMLRYDHRDLPIGFSEELTIMEIQPGTILGLPPEGYGVSVNRDPDGLIVITNMPVQ
;
A
#
# COMPACT_ATOMS: atom_id res chain seq x y z
N MET A 1 -54.46 -9.31 22.08
CA MET A 1 -54.06 -9.17 20.66
C MET A 1 -52.57 -8.79 20.63
N LYS A 2 -51.73 -9.64 20.00
CA LYS A 2 -50.36 -9.43 19.44
C LYS A 2 -49.16 -8.91 20.30
N LYS A 3 -48.20 -9.84 20.50
CA LYS A 3 -46.69 -9.83 20.46
C LYS A 3 -45.94 -8.48 20.63
N ARG A 4 -45.05 -8.29 21.61
CA ARG A 4 -43.60 -8.69 21.73
C ARG A 4 -42.71 -8.32 20.52
N VAL A 5 -41.63 -7.55 20.77
CA VAL A 5 -40.19 -7.83 20.49
C VAL A 5 -39.36 -6.55 20.22
N CYS A 6 -38.14 -6.52 20.80
CA CYS A 6 -36.92 -5.74 20.48
C CYS A 6 -36.75 -4.27 20.90
N SER A 7 -36.06 -4.08 22.04
CA SER A 7 -35.00 -3.06 22.19
C SER A 7 -34.07 -3.47 23.33
N ALA A 8 -33.19 -4.43 23.02
CA ALA A 8 -32.08 -4.85 23.88
C ALA A 8 -30.93 -5.35 22.98
N ILE A 9 -30.53 -4.56 21.98
CA ILE A 9 -29.32 -4.77 21.18
C ILE A 9 -28.83 -3.39 20.75
N LEU A 10 -27.95 -2.75 21.54
CA LEU A 10 -26.97 -1.78 21.04
C LEU A 10 -25.97 -1.41 22.15
N CYS A 11 -25.19 -2.38 22.62
CA CYS A 11 -23.99 -2.11 23.45
C CYS A 11 -22.99 -3.28 23.44
N ALA A 12 -22.95 -4.03 22.34
CA ALA A 12 -22.02 -5.14 22.15
C ALA A 12 -21.55 -5.17 20.69
N VAL A 13 -20.75 -4.17 20.31
CA VAL A 13 -19.70 -4.33 19.30
C VAL A 13 -18.40 -4.03 20.06
N MET A 14 -18.05 -4.94 20.98
CA MET A 14 -16.77 -5.66 20.95
C MET A 14 -15.67 -4.89 20.24
N LEU A 15 -14.67 -4.47 21.03
CA LEU A 15 -13.29 -4.38 20.59
C LEU A 15 -12.98 -5.62 19.74
N LEU A 16 -13.07 -5.50 18.42
CA LEU A 16 -12.38 -6.42 17.54
C LEU A 16 -10.91 -6.01 17.66
N ALA A 17 -10.15 -6.78 18.44
CA ALA A 17 -8.70 -6.77 18.30
C ALA A 17 -8.42 -7.05 16.82
N LEU A 18 -7.87 -6.08 16.10
CA LEU A 18 -7.34 -6.25 14.75
C LEU A 18 -6.19 -7.27 14.84
N LEU A 19 -6.54 -8.54 14.73
CA LEU A 19 -5.63 -9.69 14.76
C LEU A 19 -4.94 -9.82 13.41
N PRO A 20 -3.79 -10.53 13.33
CA PRO A 20 -3.02 -10.60 12.10
C PRO A 20 -3.86 -11.26 10.99
N ILE A 21 -4.24 -10.45 10.00
CA ILE A 21 -4.86 -10.92 8.76
C ILE A 21 -3.70 -11.27 7.85
N ALA A 22 -3.70 -12.50 7.33
CA ALA A 22 -2.76 -12.87 6.28
C ALA A 22 -3.06 -11.99 5.08
N ALA A 23 -2.08 -11.23 4.63
CA ALA A 23 -2.24 -10.41 3.46
C ALA A 23 -2.13 -11.25 2.19
N GLU A 24 -2.82 -10.79 1.16
CA GLU A 24 -3.26 -11.63 0.05
C GLU A 24 -2.11 -11.98 -0.90
N ALA A 25 -2.09 -13.23 -1.34
CA ALA A 25 -1.53 -13.57 -2.64
C ALA A 25 -2.60 -13.28 -3.69
N ALA A 26 -2.23 -12.56 -4.73
CA ALA A 26 -3.06 -12.33 -5.90
C ALA A 26 -3.38 -13.65 -6.63
N ASP A 27 -4.43 -14.33 -6.19
CA ASP A 27 -5.26 -15.25 -6.96
C ASP A 27 -6.59 -15.44 -6.20
N GLY A 28 -7.72 -15.40 -6.90
CA GLY A 28 -9.04 -15.44 -6.28
C GLY A 28 -9.26 -16.67 -5.38
N VAL A 29 -10.14 -16.53 -4.37
CA VAL A 29 -10.53 -17.64 -3.48
C VAL A 29 -10.92 -18.87 -4.30
N ILE A 30 -10.17 -19.97 -4.14
CA ILE A 30 -10.36 -21.19 -4.90
C ILE A 30 -11.48 -22.02 -4.28
N GLU A 31 -12.58 -22.19 -5.00
CA GLU A 31 -13.68 -23.05 -4.57
C GLU A 31 -13.33 -24.54 -4.72
N VAL A 32 -13.37 -25.27 -3.62
CA VAL A 32 -12.95 -26.68 -3.55
C VAL A 32 -14.11 -27.57 -3.11
N SER A 33 -14.44 -28.56 -3.93
CA SER A 33 -15.51 -29.55 -3.67
C SER A 33 -15.02 -31.00 -3.64
N THR A 34 -13.79 -31.30 -4.04
CA THR A 34 -13.24 -32.66 -4.10
C THR A 34 -11.85 -32.77 -3.46
N VAL A 35 -11.42 -34.00 -3.19
CA VAL A 35 -10.07 -34.29 -2.66
C VAL A 35 -8.98 -33.84 -3.64
N GLU A 36 -9.16 -34.10 -4.93
CA GLU A 36 -8.18 -33.78 -5.96
C GLU A 36 -7.98 -32.27 -6.07
N GLN A 37 -9.07 -31.49 -6.02
CA GLN A 37 -9.02 -30.03 -5.98
C GLN A 37 -8.31 -29.53 -4.72
N LEU A 38 -8.67 -30.08 -3.55
CA LEU A 38 -8.06 -29.67 -2.28
C LEU A 38 -6.55 -29.91 -2.28
N ARG A 39 -6.11 -31.09 -2.75
CA ARG A 39 -4.69 -31.43 -2.82
C ARG A 39 -3.95 -30.57 -3.83
N ALA A 40 -4.49 -30.36 -5.03
CA ALA A 40 -3.87 -29.49 -6.02
C ALA A 40 -3.64 -28.06 -5.48
N SER A 41 -4.60 -27.53 -4.72
CA SER A 41 -4.50 -26.19 -4.12
C SER A 41 -3.58 -26.12 -2.91
N LEU A 42 -3.38 -27.21 -2.16
CA LEU A 42 -2.67 -27.16 -0.89
C LEU A 42 -1.26 -27.78 -0.92
N GLU A 43 -0.98 -28.69 -1.85
CA GLU A 43 0.33 -29.37 -1.97
C GLU A 43 1.35 -28.60 -2.84
N ASN A 44 1.00 -27.43 -3.40
CA ASN A 44 1.94 -26.58 -4.15
C ASN A 44 2.74 -25.66 -3.20
N ASP A 45 3.93 -25.21 -3.59
CA ASP A 45 4.78 -24.37 -2.73
C ASP A 45 4.47 -22.86 -2.75
N ALA A 46 3.57 -22.41 -3.63
CA ALA A 46 3.22 -21.00 -3.75
C ALA A 46 2.31 -20.51 -2.62
N GLY A 47 1.50 -21.41 -2.06
CA GLY A 47 0.41 -21.05 -1.15
C GLY A 47 -0.93 -20.99 -1.88
N ALA A 48 -2.03 -20.94 -1.13
CA ALA A 48 -3.37 -20.80 -1.69
C ALA A 48 -4.40 -20.36 -0.65
N HIS A 49 -5.46 -19.70 -1.13
CA HIS A 49 -6.68 -19.46 -0.36
C HIS A 49 -7.80 -20.33 -0.92
N VAL A 50 -8.25 -21.32 -0.16
CA VAL A 50 -9.34 -22.23 -0.54
C VAL A 50 -10.60 -21.98 0.27
N LYS A 51 -11.76 -22.09 -0.39
CA LYS A 51 -13.07 -22.14 0.24
C LYS A 51 -13.71 -23.49 -0.01
N ILE A 52 -14.05 -24.18 1.07
CA ILE A 52 -14.66 -25.51 0.99
C ILE A 52 -16.13 -25.37 0.64
N MET A 53 -16.58 -26.11 -0.37
CA MET A 53 -17.95 -26.01 -0.89
C MET A 53 -18.77 -27.28 -0.62
N LYS A 54 -18.11 -28.37 -0.21
CA LYS A 54 -18.71 -29.66 0.15
C LYS A 54 -17.86 -30.36 1.20
N ASP A 55 -18.45 -31.32 1.91
CA ASP A 55 -17.68 -32.20 2.78
C ASP A 55 -16.67 -33.02 1.96
N ILE A 56 -15.42 -33.05 2.42
CA ILE A 56 -14.31 -33.75 1.79
C ILE A 56 -13.86 -34.88 2.70
N THR A 57 -13.88 -36.10 2.17
CA THR A 57 -13.44 -37.30 2.89
C THR A 57 -12.27 -37.92 2.16
N PHE A 58 -11.12 -37.90 2.81
CA PHE A 58 -9.95 -38.62 2.33
C PHE A 58 -10.11 -40.11 2.55
N THR A 59 -9.51 -40.85 1.63
CA THR A 59 -9.34 -42.29 1.64
C THR A 59 -7.88 -42.62 1.43
N ARG A 60 -7.43 -43.82 1.80
CA ARG A 60 -6.04 -44.25 1.53
C ARG A 60 -5.65 -44.16 0.05
N ALA A 61 -6.62 -44.25 -0.85
CA ALA A 61 -6.38 -44.21 -2.30
C ALA A 61 -6.22 -42.79 -2.86
N ASN A 62 -6.75 -41.76 -2.19
CA ASN A 62 -6.74 -40.37 -2.70
C ASN A 62 -6.05 -39.37 -1.76
N ALA A 63 -5.71 -39.77 -0.54
CA ALA A 63 -4.84 -39.03 0.38
C ALA A 63 -3.41 -38.88 -0.20
N THR A 64 -2.62 -37.96 0.36
CA THR A 64 -1.20 -37.81 0.01
C THR A 64 -0.46 -39.14 0.22
N ASP A 65 -0.68 -39.76 1.37
CA ASP A 65 -0.14 -41.08 1.70
C ASP A 65 -0.97 -41.78 2.80
N SER A 66 -0.45 -42.88 3.35
CA SER A 66 -1.12 -43.65 4.41
C SER A 66 -1.27 -42.92 5.75
N GLN A 67 -0.49 -41.86 5.98
CA GLN A 67 -0.48 -41.06 7.21
C GLN A 67 -1.23 -39.75 7.04
N PHE A 68 -1.12 -39.08 5.89
CA PHE A 68 -1.66 -37.72 5.72
C PHE A 68 -2.70 -37.62 4.61
N GLY A 69 -3.82 -36.96 4.92
CA GLY A 69 -4.86 -36.62 3.94
C GLY A 69 -4.31 -35.65 2.89
N VAL A 70 -3.77 -34.53 3.36
CA VAL A 70 -3.05 -33.53 2.56
C VAL A 70 -1.76 -33.08 3.27
N ASN A 71 -0.65 -33.01 2.52
CA ASN A 71 0.61 -32.41 2.98
C ASN A 71 0.77 -31.03 2.35
N LEU A 72 0.73 -29.98 3.16
CA LEU A 72 0.94 -28.62 2.67
C LEU A 72 2.36 -28.44 2.13
N GLY A 73 2.49 -27.68 1.06
CA GLY A 73 3.79 -27.22 0.56
C GLY A 73 4.43 -26.15 1.45
N ASP A 74 5.47 -25.49 0.95
CA ASP A 74 6.26 -24.49 1.69
C ASP A 74 5.60 -23.10 1.78
N GLY A 75 4.41 -22.93 1.21
CA GLY A 75 3.69 -21.66 1.09
C GLY A 75 2.95 -21.23 2.36
N SER A 76 2.10 -20.21 2.18
CA SER A 76 1.09 -19.79 3.16
C SER A 76 -0.29 -20.18 2.65
N TYR A 77 -1.12 -20.78 3.50
CA TYR A 77 -2.43 -21.28 3.09
C TYR A 77 -3.55 -20.73 3.97
N THR A 78 -4.70 -20.46 3.37
CA THR A 78 -5.94 -20.12 4.05
C THR A 78 -7.00 -21.14 3.67
N ILE A 79 -7.68 -21.73 4.65
CA ILE A 79 -8.80 -22.64 4.47
C ILE A 79 -10.05 -22.03 5.11
N ASP A 80 -10.99 -21.60 4.28
CA ASP A 80 -12.33 -21.22 4.70
C ASP A 80 -13.21 -22.48 4.72
N LEU A 81 -13.49 -23.00 5.91
CA LEU A 81 -14.27 -24.24 6.08
C LEU A 81 -15.72 -24.10 5.61
N ASN A 82 -16.29 -22.89 5.67
CA ASN A 82 -17.58 -22.56 5.08
C ASN A 82 -18.73 -23.53 5.45
N GLY A 83 -18.72 -24.03 6.68
CA GLY A 83 -19.71 -24.95 7.24
C GLY A 83 -19.45 -26.44 6.96
N HIS A 84 -18.42 -26.78 6.19
CA HIS A 84 -18.14 -28.12 5.71
C HIS A 84 -17.07 -28.85 6.53
N THR A 85 -17.01 -30.17 6.34
CA THR A 85 -16.06 -31.05 7.01
C THR A 85 -14.98 -31.57 6.06
N ILE A 86 -13.72 -31.41 6.42
CA ILE A 86 -12.59 -32.16 5.85
C ILE A 86 -12.23 -33.25 6.84
N LYS A 87 -12.20 -34.51 6.41
CA LYS A 87 -11.87 -35.62 7.31
C LYS A 87 -10.97 -36.66 6.67
N TYR A 88 -10.02 -37.16 7.44
CA TYR A 88 -9.26 -38.35 7.11
C TYR A 88 -9.29 -39.34 8.27
N HIS A 89 -10.22 -40.28 8.18
CA HIS A 89 -10.28 -41.47 9.04
C HIS A 89 -11.11 -42.54 8.32
N TYR A 90 -10.79 -43.81 8.55
CA TYR A 90 -11.57 -44.94 8.05
C TYR A 90 -12.21 -45.72 9.21
N MET A 91 -13.44 -46.16 8.99
CA MET A 91 -14.07 -47.18 9.82
C MET A 91 -14.16 -48.46 8.99
N THR A 92 -13.43 -49.50 9.39
CA THR A 92 -13.57 -50.83 8.78
C THR A 92 -14.04 -51.78 9.88
N GLY A 93 -15.24 -52.35 9.74
CA GLY A 93 -15.73 -53.39 10.67
C GLY A 93 -16.11 -52.92 12.09
N GLY A 94 -16.29 -51.62 12.33
CA GLY A 94 -16.78 -51.10 13.62
C GLY A 94 -15.70 -50.74 14.64
N GLU A 95 -14.43 -51.05 14.38
CA GLU A 95 -13.27 -50.53 15.12
C GLU A 95 -12.54 -49.48 14.26
N PHE A 96 -12.00 -48.43 14.89
CA PHE A 96 -11.22 -47.40 14.19
C PHE A 96 -9.88 -47.99 13.75
N THR A 97 -9.72 -48.32 12.46
CA THR A 97 -8.56 -49.11 12.03
C THR A 97 -7.33 -48.29 11.65
N ASP A 98 -7.42 -46.99 11.34
CA ASP A 98 -6.29 -46.26 10.75
C ASP A 98 -6.04 -44.84 11.28
N GLN A 99 -4.75 -44.52 11.31
CA GLN A 99 -4.06 -43.47 12.07
C GLN A 99 -3.95 -42.10 11.35
N GLY A 100 -4.79 -41.84 10.35
CA GLY A 100 -4.60 -40.70 9.44
C GLY A 100 -4.73 -39.33 10.10
N ASP A 101 -3.77 -38.44 9.85
CA ASP A 101 -3.87 -37.02 10.17
C ASP A 101 -4.43 -36.26 8.96
N THR A 102 -5.41 -35.38 9.16
CA THR A 102 -6.14 -34.81 8.00
C THR A 102 -5.29 -33.83 7.22
N ILE A 103 -4.63 -32.91 7.92
CA ILE A 103 -3.75 -31.90 7.32
C ILE A 103 -2.38 -31.99 8.00
N SER A 104 -1.32 -32.13 7.21
CA SER A 104 0.06 -31.95 7.68
C SER A 104 0.61 -30.62 7.18
N MET A 105 1.06 -29.77 8.10
CA MET A 105 1.84 -28.57 7.82
C MET A 105 3.31 -28.99 7.65
N GLY A 106 3.69 -29.26 6.40
CA GLY A 106 5.00 -29.74 5.99
C GLY A 106 5.16 -31.25 6.13
N ALA A 107 6.14 -31.80 5.40
CA ALA A 107 6.68 -33.15 5.60
C ALA A 107 8.11 -33.04 6.17
N HIS A 108 8.75 -34.15 6.54
CA HIS A 108 10.13 -34.13 7.04
C HIS A 108 11.09 -33.40 6.09
N GLY A 109 11.52 -32.19 6.46
CA GLY A 109 12.44 -31.35 5.67
C GLY A 109 11.80 -30.13 5.01
N ASN A 110 10.47 -30.03 5.01
CA ASN A 110 9.71 -28.92 4.43
C ASN A 110 9.01 -28.12 5.54
N ASP A 111 9.16 -26.79 5.52
CA ASP A 111 8.64 -25.88 6.54
C ASP A 111 7.48 -25.07 5.94
N THR A 112 6.25 -25.60 5.98
CA THR A 112 5.05 -24.79 5.66
C THR A 112 5.09 -23.52 6.49
N LYS A 113 5.06 -22.34 5.84
CA LYS A 113 5.22 -21.08 6.56
C LYS A 113 4.01 -20.80 7.43
N MET A 114 2.81 -20.92 6.84
CA MET A 114 1.57 -20.53 7.53
C MET A 114 0.36 -21.36 7.09
N LEU A 115 -0.52 -21.67 8.05
CA LEU A 115 -1.88 -22.12 7.80
C LEU A 115 -2.88 -21.29 8.62
N VAL A 116 -3.87 -20.71 7.94
CA VAL A 116 -5.02 -20.03 8.53
C VAL A 116 -6.28 -20.87 8.30
N VAL A 117 -7.05 -21.12 9.35
CA VAL A 117 -8.33 -21.85 9.29
C VAL A 117 -9.46 -20.97 9.76
N ASN A 118 -10.46 -20.74 8.90
CA ASN A 118 -11.57 -19.82 9.12
C ASN A 118 -12.94 -20.51 9.08
N GLY A 119 -13.91 -19.85 9.72
CA GLY A 119 -15.34 -20.13 9.57
C GLY A 119 -15.84 -21.35 10.34
N PRO A 120 -17.18 -21.57 10.37
CA PRO A 120 -17.75 -22.80 10.91
C PRO A 120 -17.39 -24.00 10.01
N GLY A 121 -17.46 -25.22 10.54
CA GLY A 121 -17.05 -26.45 9.83
C GLY A 121 -16.12 -27.30 10.69
N SER A 122 -15.53 -28.35 10.12
CA SER A 122 -14.68 -29.28 10.87
C SER A 122 -13.47 -29.82 10.10
N ILE A 123 -12.36 -30.01 10.79
CA ILE A 123 -11.20 -30.79 10.35
C ILE A 123 -11.05 -31.97 11.30
N ILE A 124 -11.23 -33.20 10.81
CA ILE A 124 -11.33 -34.40 11.66
C ILE A 124 -10.36 -35.50 11.19
N GLY A 125 -9.31 -35.73 11.98
CA GLY A 125 -8.37 -36.82 11.75
C GLY A 125 -8.55 -38.00 12.69
N GLY A 126 -8.07 -39.16 12.25
CA GLY A 126 -7.97 -40.38 13.06
C GLY A 126 -7.09 -40.17 14.29
N ILE A 127 -5.83 -39.73 14.12
CA ILE A 127 -4.97 -39.33 15.25
C ILE A 127 -5.12 -37.84 15.52
N THR A 128 -4.81 -36.99 14.55
CA THR A 128 -4.77 -35.52 14.69
C THR A 128 -5.56 -34.84 13.60
N GLY A 129 -6.31 -33.79 13.93
CA GLY A 129 -6.93 -32.95 12.91
C GLY A 129 -5.88 -32.24 12.07
N ILE A 130 -4.98 -31.51 12.72
CA ILE A 130 -3.86 -30.80 12.07
C ILE A 130 -2.55 -31.19 12.76
N ARG A 131 -1.58 -31.66 11.98
CA ARG A 131 -0.22 -31.90 12.44
C ARG A 131 0.74 -30.86 11.88
N GLY A 132 1.67 -30.36 12.68
CA GLY A 132 2.83 -29.59 12.23
C GLY A 132 4.13 -30.23 12.66
N TRP A 133 5.14 -30.20 11.78
CA TRP A 133 6.45 -30.82 12.04
C TRP A 133 7.57 -29.81 12.31
N SER A 134 7.31 -28.53 12.03
CA SER A 134 8.29 -27.47 12.17
C SER A 134 8.08 -26.67 13.45
N ASN A 135 9.20 -26.18 14.00
CA ASN A 135 9.22 -25.18 15.06
C ASN A 135 9.19 -23.73 14.52
N LYS A 136 9.01 -23.55 13.20
CA LYS A 136 8.97 -22.24 12.54
C LYS A 136 7.63 -21.92 11.87
N SER A 137 6.74 -22.90 11.77
CA SER A 137 5.42 -22.72 11.17
C SER A 137 4.50 -21.89 12.05
N ILE A 138 3.55 -21.21 11.41
CA ILE A 138 2.48 -20.46 12.07
C ILE A 138 1.13 -21.11 11.74
N LEU A 139 0.40 -21.53 12.77
CA LEU A 139 -0.98 -22.00 12.67
C LEU A 139 -1.91 -20.99 13.32
N ILE A 140 -2.91 -20.52 12.57
CA ILE A 140 -3.95 -19.60 13.08
C ILE A 140 -5.32 -20.27 12.91
N VAL A 141 -6.06 -20.41 14.00
CA VAL A 141 -7.41 -20.98 14.00
C VAL A 141 -8.41 -19.94 14.47
N ASN A 142 -9.22 -19.46 13.53
CA ASN A 142 -10.24 -18.42 13.75
C ASN A 142 -11.64 -18.99 14.01
N GLY A 143 -11.85 -20.30 13.85
CA GLY A 143 -13.15 -20.94 14.05
C GLY A 143 -13.19 -22.41 13.68
N GLY A 144 -14.38 -23.00 13.76
CA GLY A 144 -14.62 -24.39 13.40
C GLY A 144 -14.28 -25.40 14.50
N THR A 145 -14.28 -26.68 14.15
CA THR A 145 -13.88 -27.77 15.05
C THR A 145 -12.65 -28.49 14.49
N ILE A 146 -11.55 -28.53 15.25
CA ILE A 146 -10.39 -29.34 14.90
C ILE A 146 -10.34 -30.51 15.87
N LYS A 147 -10.45 -31.73 15.32
CA LYS A 147 -10.59 -32.94 16.11
C LYS A 147 -9.64 -34.05 15.71
N GLY A 148 -8.92 -34.59 16.69
CA GLY A 148 -8.31 -35.91 16.61
C GLY A 148 -9.18 -36.94 17.31
N ILE A 149 -9.56 -38.02 16.63
CA ILE A 149 -10.44 -39.03 17.22
C ILE A 149 -9.73 -39.82 18.32
N MET A 150 -8.54 -40.32 18.03
CA MET A 150 -7.72 -41.13 18.95
C MET A 150 -6.62 -40.32 19.65
N GLY A 151 -6.15 -39.24 19.03
CA GLY A 151 -5.02 -38.43 19.50
C GLY A 151 -5.42 -37.06 20.03
N ASN A 152 -4.73 -36.02 19.55
CA ASN A 152 -4.97 -34.63 19.93
C ASN A 152 -5.70 -33.88 18.80
N GLY A 153 -6.39 -32.78 19.11
CA GLY A 153 -6.94 -31.92 18.05
C GLY A 153 -5.85 -31.41 17.13
N ILE A 154 -4.82 -30.80 17.72
CA ILE A 154 -3.62 -30.30 17.04
C ILE A 154 -2.39 -30.94 17.68
N THR A 155 -1.41 -31.31 16.85
CA THR A 155 -0.09 -31.76 17.30
C THR A 155 0.99 -31.01 16.51
N GLY A 156 1.85 -30.21 17.14
CA GLY A 156 2.93 -29.54 16.38
C GLY A 156 3.76 -28.52 17.15
N GLY A 157 4.55 -27.70 16.45
CA GLY A 157 5.43 -26.69 17.04
C GLY A 157 5.24 -25.29 16.45
N GLY A 158 6.20 -24.41 16.70
CA GLY A 158 6.17 -23.04 16.17
C GLY A 158 5.16 -22.15 16.90
N LEU A 159 4.40 -21.34 16.17
CA LEU A 159 3.37 -20.47 16.76
C LEU A 159 1.98 -21.01 16.45
N ILE A 160 1.19 -21.29 17.48
CA ILE A 160 -0.17 -21.80 17.35
C ILE A 160 -1.13 -20.80 17.99
N TYR A 161 -1.87 -20.05 17.19
CA TYR A 161 -2.90 -19.11 17.64
C TYR A 161 -4.29 -19.75 17.57
N ILE A 162 -4.97 -19.81 18.71
CA ILE A 162 -6.37 -20.20 18.80
C ILE A 162 -7.20 -18.97 19.16
N ASN A 163 -7.86 -18.40 18.15
CA ASN A 163 -8.72 -17.23 18.27
C ASN A 163 -10.19 -17.63 18.49
N GLY A 164 -10.59 -18.80 18.01
CA GLY A 164 -11.97 -19.30 18.16
C GLY A 164 -12.12 -20.78 17.80
N GLY A 165 -13.33 -21.31 17.94
CA GLY A 165 -13.66 -22.70 17.60
C GLY A 165 -13.49 -23.69 18.76
N THR A 166 -13.51 -24.99 18.43
CA THR A 166 -13.34 -26.10 19.38
C THR A 166 -12.14 -26.95 18.98
N ILE A 167 -11.18 -27.12 19.89
CA ILE A 167 -10.04 -28.01 19.68
C ILE A 167 -10.16 -29.21 20.60
N ALA A 168 -10.40 -30.39 20.03
CA ALA A 168 -10.71 -31.58 20.80
C ALA A 168 -9.88 -32.79 20.38
N GLY A 169 -9.46 -33.57 21.35
CA GLY A 169 -8.84 -34.86 21.14
C GLY A 169 -9.01 -35.75 22.36
N ASN A 170 -8.85 -37.05 22.16
CA ASN A 170 -8.93 -38.02 23.25
C ASN A 170 -7.77 -37.87 24.26
N PHE A 171 -6.57 -37.52 23.80
CA PHE A 171 -5.40 -37.33 24.68
C PHE A 171 -5.18 -35.88 25.14
N GLY A 172 -5.73 -34.92 24.40
CA GLY A 172 -5.66 -33.49 24.68
C GLY A 172 -6.22 -32.66 23.53
N SER A 173 -6.41 -31.37 23.77
CA SER A 173 -6.75 -30.43 22.70
C SER A 173 -5.51 -30.21 21.82
N ILE A 174 -4.37 -29.87 22.44
CA ILE A 174 -3.13 -29.53 21.75
C ILE A 174 -1.98 -30.28 22.41
N GLU A 175 -1.17 -30.98 21.62
CA GLU A 175 0.16 -31.46 22.02
C GLU A 175 1.19 -30.66 21.23
N TYR A 176 2.22 -30.14 21.89
CA TYR A 176 3.19 -29.29 21.21
C TYR A 176 4.64 -29.47 21.68
N GLU A 177 5.57 -29.19 20.77
CA GLU A 177 7.01 -29.16 20.99
C GLU A 177 7.60 -27.88 20.36
N GLN A 178 8.61 -27.27 21.00
CA GLN A 178 9.39 -26.18 20.38
C GLN A 178 8.52 -25.05 19.81
N GLY A 179 7.70 -24.44 20.67
CA GLY A 179 6.73 -23.46 20.22
C GLY A 179 5.96 -22.73 21.32
N ILE A 180 5.10 -21.81 20.91
CA ILE A 180 4.21 -21.07 21.80
C ILE A 180 2.77 -21.28 21.33
N VAL A 181 1.92 -21.70 22.26
CA VAL A 181 0.47 -21.78 22.04
C VAL A 181 -0.18 -20.53 22.61
N VAL A 182 -0.83 -19.72 21.76
CA VAL A 182 -1.55 -18.50 22.13
C VAL A 182 -3.05 -18.80 22.11
N ILE A 183 -3.70 -18.69 23.26
CA ILE A 183 -5.14 -18.95 23.42
C ILE A 183 -5.83 -17.63 23.71
N ASN A 184 -6.37 -17.04 22.64
CA ASN A 184 -7.16 -15.82 22.67
C ASN A 184 -8.67 -16.13 22.83
N GLY A 185 -9.09 -17.33 22.44
CA GLY A 185 -10.48 -17.78 22.54
C GLY A 185 -10.65 -19.27 22.27
N GLY A 186 -11.89 -19.69 22.04
CA GLY A 186 -12.26 -21.08 21.73
C GLY A 186 -12.30 -22.04 22.93
N ASP A 187 -12.81 -23.26 22.69
CA ASP A 187 -12.82 -24.36 23.66
C ASP A 187 -11.53 -25.19 23.53
N VAL A 188 -10.54 -24.87 24.37
CA VAL A 188 -9.25 -25.58 24.49
C VAL A 188 -9.07 -26.07 25.92
N LYS A 189 -9.32 -27.37 26.13
CA LYS A 189 -9.36 -27.99 27.46
C LYS A 189 -8.00 -28.37 27.99
N LYS A 190 -7.14 -28.96 27.16
CA LYS A 190 -5.85 -29.52 27.60
C LYS A 190 -4.75 -29.24 26.59
N VAL A 191 -3.69 -28.56 27.05
CA VAL A 191 -2.49 -28.27 26.27
C VAL A 191 -1.31 -28.99 26.93
N ASN A 192 -0.66 -29.87 26.18
CA ASN A 192 0.42 -30.71 26.67
C ASN A 192 1.71 -30.37 25.94
N TYR A 193 2.73 -29.95 26.68
CA TYR A 193 4.09 -29.92 26.15
C TYR A 193 4.65 -31.36 26.15
N ARG A 194 5.25 -31.77 25.04
CA ARG A 194 5.95 -33.06 24.92
C ARG A 194 7.13 -32.91 23.98
N THR A 195 8.32 -33.34 24.40
CA THR A 195 9.45 -33.46 23.47
C THR A 195 9.38 -34.76 22.68
N PHE A 196 9.52 -34.69 21.35
CA PHE A 196 9.57 -35.85 20.47
C PHE A 196 10.97 -36.48 20.42
N ASP A 197 12.02 -35.75 20.82
CA ASP A 197 13.38 -36.28 21.02
C ASP A 197 13.83 -36.13 22.48
N LYS A 198 13.70 -37.23 23.25
CA LYS A 198 14.06 -37.26 24.68
C LYS A 198 15.52 -36.95 24.98
N ASN A 199 16.39 -36.99 23.98
CA ASN A 199 17.84 -36.78 24.14
C ASN A 199 18.28 -35.36 23.80
N LYS A 200 17.37 -34.48 23.35
CA LYS A 200 17.67 -33.09 23.03
C LYS A 200 16.93 -32.13 23.95
N VAL A 201 17.65 -31.15 24.48
CA VAL A 201 17.02 -29.97 25.10
C VAL A 201 16.57 -29.06 23.95
N PRO A 202 15.28 -28.74 23.84
CA PRO A 202 14.79 -27.95 22.71
C PRO A 202 15.30 -26.51 22.78
N GLU A 203 16.11 -26.12 21.78
CA GLU A 203 16.75 -24.79 21.68
C GLU A 203 15.73 -23.64 21.62
N SER A 204 14.54 -23.91 21.05
CA SER A 204 13.44 -22.96 20.89
C SER A 204 12.59 -22.79 22.16
N GLY A 205 12.72 -23.70 23.13
CA GLY A 205 11.89 -23.70 24.33
C GLY A 205 10.40 -24.00 24.08
N TYR A 206 9.55 -23.72 25.05
CA TYR A 206 8.10 -23.90 24.99
C TYR A 206 7.36 -22.89 25.87
N GLY A 207 6.12 -22.55 25.50
CA GLY A 207 5.26 -21.80 26.40
C GLY A 207 3.80 -21.74 25.97
N VAL A 208 2.96 -21.25 26.87
CA VAL A 208 1.54 -21.01 26.61
C VAL A 208 1.21 -19.59 27.02
N ILE A 209 0.49 -18.88 26.16
CA ILE A 209 -0.12 -17.59 26.46
C ILE A 209 -1.62 -17.83 26.60
N ARG A 210 -2.17 -17.59 27.78
CA ARG A 210 -3.61 -17.66 28.03
C ARG A 210 -4.05 -16.36 28.67
N ASN A 211 -5.02 -15.69 28.05
CA ASN A 211 -5.51 -14.37 28.50
C ASN A 211 -4.37 -13.36 28.70
N GLY A 212 -3.44 -13.31 27.74
CA GLY A 212 -2.26 -12.43 27.79
C GLY A 212 -1.19 -12.82 28.81
N VAL A 213 -1.33 -13.92 29.56
CA VAL A 213 -0.31 -14.37 30.53
C VAL A 213 0.51 -15.50 29.94
N PHE A 214 1.82 -15.27 29.78
CA PHE A 214 2.80 -16.27 29.35
C PHE A 214 3.33 -17.06 30.53
N THR A 215 3.34 -18.39 30.37
CA THR A 215 4.03 -19.34 31.25
C THR A 215 4.89 -20.29 30.42
N GLY A 216 6.15 -20.46 30.82
CA GLY A 216 7.12 -21.35 30.15
C GLY A 216 8.47 -20.68 29.91
N HIS A 217 9.28 -21.29 29.04
CA HIS A 217 10.58 -20.80 28.65
C HIS A 217 10.67 -20.85 27.14
N ALA A 218 10.55 -19.72 26.44
CA ALA A 218 10.53 -19.69 24.99
C ALA A 218 11.65 -18.83 24.41
N VAL A 219 12.13 -19.26 23.26
CA VAL A 219 13.06 -18.52 22.42
C VAL A 219 12.36 -18.26 21.09
N LEU A 220 12.13 -16.98 20.82
CA LEU A 220 11.64 -16.51 19.53
C LEU A 220 12.83 -16.40 18.59
N PHE A 221 12.92 -17.33 17.66
CA PHE A 221 13.93 -17.40 16.62
C PHE A 221 13.21 -17.57 15.28
N ARG A 222 13.49 -16.70 14.30
CA ARG A 222 12.89 -16.69 12.95
C ARG A 222 11.35 -16.65 12.87
N THR A 223 10.66 -16.52 14.00
CA THR A 223 9.21 -16.39 14.12
C THR A 223 8.89 -15.12 14.88
N ILE A 224 7.81 -14.45 14.49
CA ILE A 224 7.35 -13.22 15.14
C ILE A 224 6.08 -13.56 15.93
N LEU A 225 6.19 -13.47 17.26
CA LEU A 225 5.05 -13.56 18.17
C LEU A 225 4.36 -12.20 18.22
N ASP A 226 3.09 -12.15 17.85
CA ASP A 226 2.27 -10.94 17.85
C ASP A 226 1.05 -11.13 18.75
N VAL A 227 0.96 -10.32 19.81
CA VAL A 227 -0.08 -10.41 20.83
C VAL A 227 -0.58 -9.02 21.23
N ALA A 228 -1.86 -8.94 21.61
CA ALA A 228 -2.44 -7.69 22.10
C ALA A 228 -1.80 -7.27 23.43
N ASP A 229 -1.83 -8.16 24.42
CA ASP A 229 -1.30 -7.93 25.76
C ASP A 229 -0.42 -9.11 26.18
N LEU A 230 0.65 -8.82 26.94
CA LEU A 230 1.58 -9.84 27.40
C LEU A 230 2.10 -9.57 28.81
N THR A 231 1.86 -10.53 29.70
CA THR A 231 2.49 -10.63 31.01
C THR A 231 3.40 -11.87 31.05
N ILE A 232 4.71 -11.69 31.21
CA ILE A 232 5.63 -12.82 31.47
C ILE A 232 5.54 -13.15 32.95
N SER A 233 5.12 -14.37 33.29
CA SER A 233 4.95 -14.81 34.67
C SER A 233 6.27 -14.97 35.42
N GLU A 234 6.23 -14.91 36.74
CA GLU A 234 7.37 -15.23 37.60
C GLU A 234 7.88 -16.66 37.29
N GLY A 235 9.21 -16.82 37.24
CA GLY A 235 9.85 -18.08 36.86
C GLY A 235 9.76 -18.43 35.36
N SER A 236 9.08 -17.64 34.54
CA SER A 236 9.01 -17.82 33.07
C SER A 236 10.01 -16.92 32.34
N SER A 237 10.36 -17.28 31.10
CA SER A 237 11.29 -16.50 30.28
C SER A 237 10.93 -16.45 28.81
N ILE A 238 11.10 -15.28 28.19
CA ILE A 238 11.09 -15.11 26.74
C ILE A 238 12.42 -14.49 26.31
N ALA A 239 13.09 -15.10 25.33
CA ALA A 239 14.23 -14.51 24.65
C ALA A 239 13.90 -14.27 23.18
N VAL A 240 14.36 -13.16 22.61
CA VAL A 240 14.30 -12.86 21.17
C VAL A 240 15.72 -12.83 20.64
N LYS A 241 16.02 -13.74 19.69
CA LYS A 241 17.32 -13.86 19.05
C LYS A 241 17.18 -14.41 17.63
N ASP A 242 18.28 -14.45 16.87
CA ASP A 242 18.36 -15.02 15.52
C ASP A 242 17.16 -14.66 14.63
N SER A 243 16.84 -13.35 14.63
CA SER A 243 15.82 -12.76 13.79
C SER A 243 14.39 -13.24 14.06
N GLY A 244 14.14 -13.73 15.27
CA GLY A 244 12.78 -13.78 15.81
C GLY A 244 12.22 -12.38 16.07
N GLY A 245 10.98 -12.34 16.51
CA GLY A 245 10.37 -11.08 16.90
C GLY A 245 9.32 -11.20 17.98
N LEU A 246 9.18 -10.14 18.78
CA LEU A 246 8.10 -9.96 19.75
C LEU A 246 7.37 -8.65 19.45
N VAL A 247 6.07 -8.73 19.19
CA VAL A 247 5.17 -7.58 19.01
C VAL A 247 4.09 -7.66 20.09
N VAL A 248 4.06 -6.66 20.97
CA VAL A 248 3.02 -6.47 22.00
C VAL A 248 2.34 -5.15 21.74
N ARG A 249 1.08 -5.19 21.31
CA ARG A 249 0.39 -4.00 20.78
C ARG A 249 -0.04 -3.01 21.85
N ASN A 250 -0.44 -3.52 23.01
CA ASN A 250 -1.05 -2.74 24.08
C ASN A 250 -0.16 -2.76 25.35
N SER A 251 -0.36 -3.74 26.25
CA SER A 251 0.31 -3.78 27.56
C SER A 251 1.38 -4.87 27.64
N PHE A 252 2.57 -4.50 28.09
CA PHE A 252 3.67 -5.44 28.39
C PHE A 252 4.07 -5.36 29.87
N ILE A 253 3.95 -6.48 30.58
CA ILE A 253 4.33 -6.62 31.99
C ILE A 253 5.33 -7.76 32.12
N ASN A 254 6.55 -7.48 32.59
CA ASN A 254 7.54 -8.52 32.82
C ASN A 254 7.69 -8.82 34.32
N LYS A 255 7.20 -9.98 34.79
CA LYS A 255 7.44 -10.51 36.15
C LYS A 255 8.46 -11.65 36.16
N GLY A 256 8.92 -12.09 34.99
CA GLY A 256 9.95 -13.11 34.82
C GLY A 256 11.18 -12.51 34.13
N THR A 257 11.70 -13.23 33.15
CA THR A 257 12.89 -12.81 32.39
C THR A 257 12.53 -12.51 30.94
N PHE A 258 12.93 -11.34 30.46
CA PHE A 258 12.83 -10.96 29.05
C PHE A 258 14.20 -10.54 28.51
N ASN A 259 14.68 -11.25 27.50
CA ASN A 259 15.97 -10.98 26.86
C ASN A 259 15.75 -10.59 25.39
N TYR A 260 16.21 -9.40 24.99
CA TYR A 260 16.18 -8.94 23.60
C TYR A 260 17.60 -8.85 23.05
N GLU A 261 18.03 -9.89 22.35
CA GLU A 261 19.39 -10.03 21.85
C GLU A 261 19.53 -9.52 20.43
N SER A 262 18.60 -9.86 19.53
CA SER A 262 18.53 -9.42 18.13
C SER A 262 17.11 -9.58 17.57
N GLY A 263 16.86 -9.12 16.34
CA GLY A 263 15.56 -9.26 15.67
C GLY A 263 14.57 -8.14 16.00
N LEU A 264 13.27 -8.38 15.80
CA LEU A 264 12.21 -7.38 15.95
C LEU A 264 11.68 -7.33 17.38
N LYS A 265 11.57 -6.13 17.97
CA LYS A 265 10.84 -5.91 19.21
C LYS A 265 9.94 -4.69 19.04
N SER A 266 8.64 -4.87 19.23
CA SER A 266 7.66 -3.78 19.28
C SER A 266 6.84 -3.88 20.55
N ILE A 267 6.83 -2.80 21.36
CA ILE A 267 6.02 -2.71 22.58
C ILE A 267 5.23 -1.39 22.50
N GLY A 268 3.90 -1.47 22.57
CA GLY A 268 3.04 -0.29 22.46
C GLY A 268 3.17 0.42 21.09
N GLY A 269 3.50 -0.33 20.05
CA GLY A 269 3.75 0.20 18.70
C GLY A 269 5.12 0.83 18.47
N GLN A 270 6.00 0.91 19.48
CA GLN A 270 7.38 1.35 19.29
C GLN A 270 8.27 0.18 18.87
N ALA A 271 8.56 0.07 17.57
CA ALA A 271 9.32 -1.04 17.00
C ALA A 271 10.80 -0.70 16.83
N VAL A 272 11.65 -1.68 17.15
CA VAL A 272 13.10 -1.66 16.95
C VAL A 272 13.53 -2.98 16.32
N ILE A 273 14.41 -2.92 15.31
CA ILE A 273 15.10 -4.07 14.75
C ILE A 273 16.59 -3.98 15.03
N LYS A 274 17.10 -4.96 15.78
CA LYS A 274 18.51 -5.06 16.18
C LYS A 274 19.24 -6.12 15.35
N PRO A 275 20.46 -5.85 14.84
CA PRO A 275 21.24 -6.80 14.06
C PRO A 275 21.62 -8.05 14.86
N ASN A 276 21.91 -9.14 14.14
CA ASN A 276 22.51 -10.33 14.75
C ASN A 276 24.02 -10.15 14.95
N ALA A 277 24.57 -10.63 16.07
CA ALA A 277 25.99 -10.54 16.38
C ALA A 277 26.88 -11.38 15.44
N GLU A 278 26.32 -12.44 14.85
CA GLU A 278 27.08 -13.44 14.07
C GLU A 278 27.18 -13.16 12.55
N GLY A 279 26.64 -12.03 12.05
CA GLY A 279 26.70 -11.68 10.63
C GLY A 279 25.84 -12.57 9.70
N TYR A 280 24.94 -13.40 10.27
CA TYR A 280 24.01 -14.22 9.50
C TYR A 280 22.90 -13.38 8.83
N TYR A 281 22.80 -13.48 7.50
CA TYR A 281 21.90 -12.75 6.58
C TYR A 281 20.41 -13.11 6.63
N ARG A 282 19.86 -13.55 7.76
CA ARG A 282 18.44 -13.95 7.84
C ARG A 282 17.65 -12.88 8.59
N PRO A 283 16.98 -11.91 7.96
CA PRO A 283 16.15 -10.90 8.65
C PRO A 283 14.88 -11.50 9.28
N PRO A 284 14.24 -10.81 10.25
CA PRO A 284 12.86 -11.10 10.62
C PRO A 284 11.95 -10.97 9.39
N GLU A 285 11.06 -11.94 9.20
CA GLU A 285 10.12 -12.00 8.09
C GLU A 285 8.71 -11.69 8.59
N ILE A 286 8.18 -10.54 8.20
CA ILE A 286 6.80 -10.12 8.49
C ILE A 286 5.90 -10.70 7.40
N MET A 287 4.92 -11.51 7.81
CA MET A 287 4.07 -12.31 6.91
C MET A 287 2.58 -11.95 6.96
N TYR A 288 2.21 -11.00 7.82
CA TYR A 288 0.85 -10.51 8.02
C TYR A 288 0.90 -9.03 8.35
N ASP A 289 -0.24 -8.37 8.19
CA ASP A 289 -0.33 -6.93 8.40
C ASP A 289 0.11 -6.55 9.81
N MET A 290 0.99 -5.56 9.89
CA MET A 290 1.49 -5.01 11.14
C MET A 290 1.46 -3.49 11.08
N SER A 291 1.19 -2.87 12.22
CA SER A 291 1.23 -1.42 12.36
C SER A 291 2.13 -1.03 13.51
N PHE A 292 2.98 -0.03 13.28
CA PHE A 292 3.89 0.54 14.26
C PHE A 292 3.68 2.04 14.34
N ASN A 293 3.74 2.57 15.56
CA ASN A 293 3.82 4.01 15.81
C ASN A 293 5.17 4.57 15.39
N SER A 294 6.24 3.78 15.57
CA SER A 294 7.57 4.10 15.06
C SER A 294 8.32 2.81 14.72
N LEU A 295 9.24 2.86 13.77
CA LEU A 295 10.11 1.75 13.41
C LEU A 295 11.55 2.23 13.25
N ASP A 296 12.42 1.77 14.15
CA ASP A 296 13.86 2.02 14.10
C ASP A 296 14.62 0.74 13.73
N ILE A 297 15.24 0.72 12.56
CA ILE A 297 16.11 -0.38 12.12
C ILE A 297 17.55 0.05 12.36
N GLN A 298 18.21 -0.57 13.34
CA GLN A 298 19.57 -0.19 13.73
C GLN A 298 20.60 -0.50 12.63
N ASP A 299 21.83 0.02 12.76
CA ASP A 299 22.95 -0.28 11.86
C ASP A 299 23.07 -1.79 11.60
N LYS A 300 23.17 -2.18 10.32
CA LYS A 300 23.21 -3.58 9.87
C LYS A 300 21.98 -4.42 10.27
N GLY A 301 20.90 -3.78 10.70
CA GLY A 301 19.60 -4.42 10.92
C GLY A 301 18.96 -4.76 9.58
N HIS A 302 18.22 -5.85 9.51
CA HIS A 302 17.60 -6.28 8.26
C HIS A 302 16.13 -6.61 8.49
N MET A 303 15.25 -6.33 7.53
CA MET A 303 13.81 -6.67 7.59
C MET A 303 13.33 -7.23 6.26
N ARG A 304 12.41 -8.21 6.29
CA ARG A 304 11.69 -8.70 5.13
C ARG A 304 10.19 -8.61 5.32
N ILE A 305 9.48 -8.18 4.28
CA ILE A 305 8.02 -8.16 4.22
C ILE A 305 7.60 -9.12 3.10
N LYS A 306 6.71 -10.06 3.42
CA LYS A 306 6.31 -11.14 2.52
C LYS A 306 4.82 -11.39 2.59
N ASN A 307 4.34 -12.27 1.71
CA ASN A 307 3.00 -12.84 1.78
C ASN A 307 1.92 -11.75 1.79
N GLY A 308 2.00 -10.81 0.85
CA GLY A 308 1.13 -9.65 0.72
C GLY A 308 1.24 -8.61 1.83
N ALA A 309 1.98 -8.87 2.93
CA ALA A 309 1.84 -8.15 4.19
C ALA A 309 2.03 -6.65 4.02
N VAL A 310 1.16 -5.88 4.64
CA VAL A 310 1.28 -4.42 4.74
C VAL A 310 1.83 -4.06 6.11
N VAL A 311 3.06 -3.55 6.13
CA VAL A 311 3.65 -2.93 7.32
C VAL A 311 3.39 -1.45 7.26
N THR A 312 2.59 -0.92 8.17
CA THR A 312 2.31 0.52 8.25
C THR A 312 3.11 1.14 9.39
N VAL A 313 3.85 2.21 9.11
CA VAL A 313 4.53 3.02 10.12
C VAL A 313 3.90 4.40 10.13
N THR A 314 3.20 4.72 11.21
CA THR A 314 2.40 5.95 11.30
C THR A 314 3.20 7.18 11.71
N GLY A 315 4.24 7.00 12.52
CA GLY A 315 5.15 8.04 12.99
C GLY A 315 6.57 7.88 12.43
N ALA A 316 7.57 8.05 13.29
CA ALA A 316 8.97 8.07 12.85
C ALA A 316 9.44 6.70 12.33
N PHE A 317 10.03 6.72 11.13
CA PHE A 317 10.73 5.59 10.53
C PHE A 317 12.21 5.96 10.37
N SER A 318 13.11 5.13 10.89
CA SER A 318 14.54 5.31 10.77
C SER A 318 15.27 4.03 10.39
N THR A 319 16.34 4.15 9.60
CA THR A 319 17.27 3.05 9.32
C THR A 319 18.72 3.49 9.52
N GLY A 320 19.54 2.57 10.05
CA GLY A 320 20.96 2.76 10.30
C GLY A 320 21.84 2.39 9.10
N THR A 321 23.14 2.68 9.18
CA THR A 321 24.07 2.39 8.08
C THR A 321 24.22 0.89 7.86
N GLY A 322 24.16 0.46 6.60
CA GLY A 322 24.30 -0.95 6.20
C GLY A 322 23.11 -1.82 6.59
N SER A 323 22.01 -1.24 7.05
CA SER A 323 20.74 -1.97 7.22
C SER A 323 20.14 -2.31 5.85
N SER A 324 19.19 -3.26 5.80
CA SER A 324 18.41 -3.45 4.57
C SER A 324 16.95 -3.81 4.81
N ILE A 325 16.08 -3.40 3.89
CA ILE A 325 14.67 -3.74 3.92
C ILE A 325 14.25 -4.30 2.57
N VAL A 326 13.63 -5.48 2.58
CA VAL A 326 13.22 -6.15 1.35
C VAL A 326 11.74 -6.47 1.40
N ALA A 327 10.98 -5.97 0.42
CA ALA A 327 9.59 -6.34 0.19
C ALA A 327 9.50 -7.41 -0.92
N GLU A 328 9.45 -8.68 -0.51
CA GLU A 328 9.28 -9.85 -1.37
C GLU A 328 7.79 -10.23 -1.42
N ASN A 329 7.01 -9.55 -2.28
CA ASN A 329 5.54 -9.64 -2.29
C ASN A 329 4.95 -9.15 -0.96
N GLY A 330 5.18 -7.88 -0.64
CA GLY A 330 4.66 -7.19 0.54
C GLY A 330 4.78 -5.68 0.35
N THR A 331 4.25 -4.90 1.30
CA THR A 331 4.23 -3.44 1.22
C THR A 331 4.73 -2.82 2.52
N LEU A 332 5.62 -1.83 2.43
CA LEU A 332 5.90 -0.91 3.54
C LEU A 332 5.18 0.40 3.25
N ARG A 333 4.34 0.85 4.17
CA ARG A 333 3.59 2.11 4.08
C ARG A 333 4.10 3.07 5.14
N LEU A 334 4.76 4.15 4.72
CA LEU A 334 5.34 5.15 5.61
C LEU A 334 4.47 6.40 5.61
N LEU A 335 3.91 6.75 6.76
CA LEU A 335 2.99 7.89 6.91
C LEU A 335 3.58 9.04 7.74
N GLY A 336 4.71 8.80 8.40
CA GLY A 336 5.39 9.78 9.23
C GLY A 336 6.73 10.25 8.66
N SER A 337 7.65 10.68 9.53
CA SER A 337 8.97 11.17 9.10
C SER A 337 9.88 10.00 8.72
N ILE A 338 10.74 10.20 7.72
CA ILE A 338 11.62 9.16 7.16
C ILE A 338 13.08 9.61 7.31
N ASP A 339 13.90 8.81 8.00
CA ASP A 339 15.37 8.95 8.08
C ASP A 339 16.01 7.63 7.64
N HIS A 340 16.32 7.50 6.35
CA HIS A 340 16.79 6.24 5.75
C HIS A 340 18.28 6.31 5.40
N LYS A 341 19.09 5.38 5.94
CA LYS A 341 20.55 5.27 5.75
C LYS A 341 21.00 3.87 5.30
N GLY A 342 20.06 2.97 5.06
CA GLY A 342 20.28 1.59 4.62
C GLY A 342 19.94 1.35 3.16
N GLY A 343 19.97 0.09 2.73
CA GLY A 343 19.49 -0.34 1.40
C GLY A 343 18.03 -0.81 1.42
N SER A 344 17.38 -0.82 0.26
CA SER A 344 16.02 -1.33 0.12
C SER A 344 15.78 -2.01 -1.22
N GLU A 345 14.88 -2.99 -1.22
CA GLU A 345 14.45 -3.74 -2.41
C GLU A 345 12.93 -3.92 -2.37
N GLY A 346 12.26 -3.69 -3.51
CA GLY A 346 10.80 -3.73 -3.58
C GLY A 346 10.09 -2.56 -2.88
N LEU A 347 10.84 -1.52 -2.46
CA LEU A 347 10.33 -0.35 -1.72
C LEU A 347 10.76 0.97 -2.39
N PRO A 348 10.04 1.42 -3.44
CA PRO A 348 10.42 2.60 -4.22
C PRO A 348 10.57 3.89 -3.39
N GLU A 349 9.71 4.07 -2.38
CA GLU A 349 9.74 5.25 -1.48
C GLU A 349 11.06 5.38 -0.70
N LEU A 350 11.69 4.25 -0.34
CA LEU A 350 12.96 4.23 0.37
C LEU A 350 14.16 4.23 -0.58
N ALA A 351 14.06 3.50 -1.68
CA ALA A 351 15.10 3.47 -2.71
C ALA A 351 15.41 4.89 -3.25
N ALA A 352 14.42 5.78 -3.27
CA ALA A 352 14.57 7.18 -3.65
C ALA A 352 15.43 8.02 -2.67
N LEU A 353 15.68 7.53 -1.46
CA LEU A 353 16.42 8.21 -0.39
C LEU A 353 17.85 7.70 -0.21
N GLU A 354 18.26 6.67 -0.97
CA GLU A 354 19.56 6.02 -0.85
C GLU A 354 20.65 6.74 -1.64
N ASP A 355 21.82 6.94 -1.02
CA ASP A 355 22.99 7.51 -1.71
C ASP A 355 23.58 6.46 -2.68
N PRO A 356 23.71 6.72 -3.99
CA PRO A 356 24.24 5.78 -4.97
C PRO A 356 25.73 5.40 -4.76
N GLY A 357 26.41 5.94 -3.75
CA GLY A 357 27.82 5.69 -3.46
C GLY A 357 28.10 4.48 -2.55
N GLY A 358 28.16 3.26 -3.12
CA GLY A 358 28.36 2.05 -2.31
C GLY A 358 29.00 0.80 -2.92
N GLY A 359 29.82 0.89 -3.99
CA GLY A 359 30.76 -0.18 -4.40
C GLY A 359 30.22 -1.31 -5.31
N PRO A 360 31.11 -2.04 -6.03
CA PRO A 360 30.97 -2.24 -7.48
C PRO A 360 30.24 -3.53 -7.88
N GLY A 361 29.25 -3.41 -8.76
CA GLY A 361 28.59 -4.57 -9.36
C GLY A 361 27.43 -4.27 -10.30
N GLY A 362 27.66 -3.52 -11.39
CA GLY A 362 26.93 -3.65 -12.66
C GLY A 362 25.48 -3.17 -12.77
N GLY A 363 25.29 -2.00 -13.43
CA GLY A 363 24.01 -1.52 -13.98
C GLY A 363 23.52 -0.24 -13.29
N GLY A 364 23.79 0.93 -13.87
CA GLY A 364 23.47 2.23 -13.26
C GLY A 364 21.96 2.44 -12.97
N PRO A 365 21.60 3.27 -11.98
CA PRO A 365 20.21 3.46 -11.54
C PRO A 365 19.36 4.19 -12.58
N GLY A 366 18.17 3.65 -12.84
CA GLY A 366 17.13 4.34 -13.61
C GLY A 366 16.50 5.47 -12.81
N ARG A 367 16.06 6.52 -13.49
CA ARG A 367 15.29 7.66 -12.97
C ARG A 367 14.01 7.19 -12.24
N ASP A 368 13.66 7.79 -11.10
CA ASP A 368 12.36 7.63 -10.40
C ASP A 368 11.26 8.46 -11.09
N PHE A 369 10.04 7.92 -11.17
CA PHE A 369 8.90 8.47 -11.92
C PHE A 369 7.63 8.70 -11.07
N ILE A 370 7.74 8.76 -9.74
CA ILE A 370 6.58 8.96 -8.84
C ILE A 370 5.81 10.25 -9.17
N HIS A 371 6.52 11.38 -9.33
CA HIS A 371 5.89 12.66 -9.64
C HIS A 371 5.21 12.62 -11.00
N GLU A 372 5.89 12.07 -12.00
CA GLU A 372 5.39 11.90 -13.36
C GLU A 372 4.19 10.95 -13.40
N THR A 373 4.11 9.97 -12.50
CA THR A 373 2.96 9.08 -12.36
C THR A 373 1.75 9.82 -11.79
N ILE A 374 1.94 10.68 -10.79
CA ILE A 374 0.88 11.53 -10.23
C ILE A 374 0.38 12.51 -11.30
N THR A 375 1.28 13.18 -11.99
CA THR A 375 0.95 14.10 -13.09
C THR A 375 0.23 13.38 -14.23
N ALA A 376 0.65 12.16 -14.59
CA ALA A 376 -0.01 11.34 -15.59
C ALA A 376 -1.46 10.99 -15.19
N ARG A 377 -1.70 10.67 -13.90
CA ARG A 377 -3.04 10.43 -13.37
C ARG A 377 -3.91 11.68 -13.42
N ARG A 378 -3.35 12.85 -13.08
CA ARG A 378 -4.04 14.14 -13.20
C ARG A 378 -4.50 14.40 -14.63
N LEU A 379 -3.57 14.35 -15.59
CA LEU A 379 -3.89 14.55 -17.02
C LEU A 379 -4.91 13.51 -17.52
N LYS A 380 -4.85 12.27 -17.00
CA LYS A 380 -5.85 11.24 -17.31
C LYS A 380 -7.22 11.56 -16.73
N GLY A 381 -7.31 12.04 -15.49
CA GLY A 381 -8.56 12.48 -14.87
C GLY A 381 -9.24 13.61 -15.66
N LEU A 382 -8.44 14.48 -16.28
CA LEU A 382 -8.91 15.53 -17.18
C LEU A 382 -9.26 15.03 -18.60
N GLY A 383 -9.05 13.74 -18.90
CA GLY A 383 -9.25 13.17 -20.24
C GLY A 383 -8.15 13.53 -21.26
N LEU A 384 -7.07 14.17 -20.81
CA LEU A 384 -5.97 14.70 -21.64
C LEU A 384 -4.81 13.72 -21.81
N PHE A 385 -4.81 12.59 -21.08
CA PHE A 385 -3.81 11.52 -21.21
C PHE A 385 -4.44 10.14 -20.98
N GLN A 386 -4.02 9.10 -21.72
CA GLN A 386 -4.68 7.77 -21.67
C GLN A 386 -3.74 6.62 -21.27
N GLY A 387 -2.43 6.83 -21.26
CA GLY A 387 -1.45 5.73 -21.15
C GLY A 387 -1.34 4.89 -22.43
N VAL A 388 -0.80 3.68 -22.30
CA VAL A 388 -0.58 2.71 -23.39
C VAL A 388 -1.33 1.39 -23.19
N GLY A 389 -2.00 1.21 -22.05
CA GLY A 389 -2.73 -0.02 -21.73
C GLY A 389 -3.07 -0.12 -20.24
N THR A 390 -3.23 -1.36 -19.77
CA THR A 390 -3.56 -1.70 -18.38
C THR A 390 -2.46 -2.57 -17.80
N ASN A 391 -2.05 -2.28 -16.57
CA ASN A 391 -1.13 -3.10 -15.79
C ASN A 391 -1.84 -4.38 -15.26
N PRO A 392 -1.10 -5.40 -14.80
CA PRO A 392 -1.70 -6.62 -14.25
C PRO A 392 -2.63 -6.39 -13.05
N ASP A 393 -2.44 -5.30 -12.31
CA ASP A 393 -3.25 -4.87 -11.16
C ASP A 393 -4.52 -4.09 -11.54
N GLY A 394 -4.82 -3.96 -12.84
CA GLY A 394 -5.96 -3.20 -13.36
C GLY A 394 -5.74 -1.68 -13.44
N SER A 395 -4.61 -1.17 -12.96
CA SER A 395 -4.24 0.24 -13.09
C SER A 395 -3.80 0.58 -14.53
N THR A 396 -3.74 1.87 -14.88
CA THR A 396 -3.31 2.28 -16.22
C THR A 396 -1.81 2.19 -16.37
N ASN A 397 -1.35 1.51 -17.42
CA ASN A 397 0.04 1.52 -17.83
C ASN A 397 0.32 2.83 -18.59
N PHE A 398 1.09 3.74 -17.98
CA PHE A 398 1.52 4.98 -18.62
C PHE A 398 2.82 4.85 -19.43
N ASP A 399 3.61 3.82 -19.11
CA ASP A 399 4.90 3.49 -19.74
C ASP A 399 5.86 4.68 -19.75
N LEU A 400 6.06 5.27 -18.57
CA LEU A 400 6.81 6.54 -18.39
C LEU A 400 8.31 6.40 -18.59
N THR A 401 8.84 5.18 -18.49
CA THR A 401 10.27 4.90 -18.41
C THR A 401 10.96 4.79 -19.77
N ARG A 402 10.19 4.83 -20.87
CA ARG A 402 10.73 4.75 -22.23
C ARG A 402 10.60 6.06 -22.99
N LYS A 403 11.41 6.18 -24.04
CA LYS A 403 11.30 7.27 -25.00
C LYS A 403 10.00 7.14 -25.82
N PRO A 404 9.26 8.23 -26.02
CA PRO A 404 8.18 8.24 -26.99
C PRO A 404 8.75 8.31 -28.41
N SER A 405 8.07 7.72 -29.37
CA SER A 405 8.26 8.08 -30.77
C SER A 405 7.72 9.50 -31.03
N ARG A 406 8.20 10.14 -32.10
CA ARG A 406 7.72 11.44 -32.57
C ARG A 406 6.20 11.45 -32.80
N VAL A 407 5.67 10.35 -33.32
CA VAL A 407 4.23 10.16 -33.55
C VAL A 407 3.48 10.04 -32.22
N GLU A 408 3.97 9.28 -31.25
CA GLU A 408 3.34 9.17 -29.93
C GLU A 408 3.33 10.52 -29.18
N ALA A 409 4.43 11.27 -29.23
CA ALA A 409 4.52 12.60 -28.63
C ALA A 409 3.52 13.59 -29.28
N LEU A 410 3.32 13.50 -30.59
CA LEU A 410 2.31 14.28 -31.30
C LEU A 410 0.88 13.92 -30.86
N VAL A 411 0.58 12.63 -30.71
CA VAL A 411 -0.73 12.19 -30.21
C VAL A 411 -0.97 12.66 -28.77
N MET A 412 0.06 12.63 -27.92
CA MET A 412 -0.02 13.18 -26.57
C MET A 412 -0.30 14.69 -26.58
N LEU A 413 0.31 15.46 -27.48
CA LEU A 413 -0.03 16.87 -27.68
C LEU A 413 -1.49 17.06 -28.10
N ILE A 414 -1.97 16.32 -29.11
CA ILE A 414 -3.35 16.44 -29.59
C ILE A 414 -4.36 16.14 -28.48
N ARG A 415 -4.05 15.18 -27.60
CA ARG A 415 -4.84 14.87 -26.41
C ARG A 415 -4.79 15.96 -25.36
N LEU A 416 -3.62 16.54 -25.11
CA LEU A 416 -3.45 17.73 -24.26
C LEU A 416 -4.35 18.89 -24.74
N LEU A 417 -4.55 19.03 -26.05
CA LEU A 417 -5.44 20.04 -26.63
C LEU A 417 -6.94 19.64 -26.61
N GLY A 418 -7.28 18.46 -26.07
CA GLY A 418 -8.65 17.96 -26.06
C GLY A 418 -9.19 17.62 -27.44
N LYS A 419 -8.33 17.45 -28.45
CA LYS A 419 -8.73 17.25 -29.86
C LYS A 419 -8.60 15.81 -30.36
N ASP A 420 -8.47 14.84 -29.45
CA ASP A 420 -8.32 13.41 -29.79
C ASP A 420 -9.45 12.90 -30.70
N ASN A 421 -10.70 13.25 -30.38
CA ASN A 421 -11.88 12.86 -31.16
C ASN A 421 -11.96 13.58 -32.51
N GLU A 422 -11.59 14.86 -32.58
CA GLU A 422 -11.58 15.62 -33.83
C GLU A 422 -10.53 15.04 -34.79
N ALA A 423 -9.32 14.80 -34.28
CA ALA A 423 -8.22 14.23 -35.07
C ALA A 423 -8.57 12.84 -35.61
N LYS A 424 -9.12 11.93 -34.78
CA LYS A 424 -9.51 10.56 -35.20
C LYS A 424 -10.62 10.51 -36.24
N ASN A 425 -11.56 11.45 -36.20
CA ASN A 425 -12.79 11.37 -37.01
C ASN A 425 -12.77 12.26 -38.25
N GLY A 426 -11.87 13.23 -38.34
CA GLY A 426 -11.73 14.06 -39.53
C GLY A 426 -11.05 13.36 -40.72
N ASP A 427 -11.12 14.03 -41.86
CA ASP A 427 -10.49 13.67 -43.12
C ASP A 427 -9.37 14.68 -43.42
N TRP A 428 -8.19 14.42 -42.84
CA TRP A 428 -7.03 15.29 -42.93
C TRP A 428 -6.05 14.78 -43.99
N LYS A 429 -5.38 15.69 -44.70
CA LYS A 429 -4.44 15.38 -45.78
C LYS A 429 -3.01 15.70 -45.35
N HIS A 430 -2.07 14.80 -45.67
CA HIS A 430 -0.64 15.09 -45.63
C HIS A 430 0.09 14.43 -46.80
N THR A 431 1.31 14.90 -47.08
CA THR A 431 2.17 14.37 -48.15
C THR A 431 3.17 13.30 -47.67
N PHE A 432 3.19 13.02 -46.37
CA PHE A 432 4.15 12.10 -45.76
C PHE A 432 3.89 10.63 -46.12
N THR A 433 4.92 9.91 -46.51
CA THR A 433 4.83 8.50 -46.94
C THR A 433 5.31 7.51 -45.87
N ASP A 434 5.93 8.00 -44.79
CA ASP A 434 6.55 7.21 -43.71
C ASP A 434 5.68 7.07 -42.46
N VAL A 435 4.46 7.61 -42.46
CA VAL A 435 3.53 7.60 -41.33
C VAL A 435 2.83 6.23 -41.24
N PRO A 436 2.80 5.58 -40.06
CA PRO A 436 2.08 4.32 -39.90
C PRO A 436 0.56 4.55 -39.94
N GLY A 437 -0.19 3.62 -40.53
CA GLY A 437 -1.61 3.80 -40.81
C GLY A 437 -2.49 4.10 -39.59
N TRP A 438 -2.11 3.67 -38.38
CA TRP A 438 -2.85 4.00 -37.16
C TRP A 438 -2.74 5.49 -36.77
N ALA A 439 -1.69 6.17 -37.23
CA ALA A 439 -1.39 7.56 -36.90
C ALA A 439 -1.70 8.55 -38.04
N ASP A 440 -2.03 8.06 -39.23
CA ASP A 440 -2.27 8.84 -40.45
C ASP A 440 -3.18 10.05 -40.19
N LYS A 441 -4.34 9.82 -39.56
CA LYS A 441 -5.28 10.89 -39.21
C LYS A 441 -4.74 11.90 -38.19
N TYR A 442 -3.99 11.44 -37.19
CA TYR A 442 -3.38 12.33 -36.19
C TYR A 442 -2.30 13.22 -36.81
N VAL A 443 -1.46 12.66 -37.68
CA VAL A 443 -0.42 13.41 -38.38
C VAL A 443 -1.05 14.38 -39.37
N GLY A 444 -2.09 13.97 -40.10
CA GLY A 444 -2.83 14.85 -41.00
C GLY A 444 -3.45 16.03 -40.26
N TYR A 445 -4.11 15.79 -39.12
CA TYR A 445 -4.66 16.84 -38.28
C TYR A 445 -3.58 17.84 -37.86
N ALA A 446 -2.47 17.35 -37.31
CA ALA A 446 -1.38 18.21 -36.86
C ALA A 446 -0.74 19.01 -38.00
N TYR A 447 -0.63 18.42 -39.19
CA TYR A 447 -0.09 19.09 -40.37
C TYR A 447 -0.99 20.24 -40.83
N GLU A 448 -2.29 20.00 -41.01
CA GLU A 448 -3.22 21.03 -41.44
C GLU A 448 -3.43 22.13 -40.40
N LYS A 449 -3.34 21.81 -39.10
CA LYS A 449 -3.43 22.79 -38.00
C LYS A 449 -2.10 23.49 -37.69
N GLY A 450 -1.02 23.17 -38.40
CA GLY A 450 0.30 23.77 -38.19
C GLY A 450 0.96 23.41 -36.86
N LEU A 451 0.52 22.34 -36.18
CA LEU A 451 1.07 21.88 -34.91
C LEU A 451 2.43 21.19 -35.11
N ALA A 452 2.62 20.51 -36.25
CA ALA A 452 3.86 19.82 -36.59
C ALA A 452 4.21 19.97 -38.09
N ASN A 453 5.51 20.07 -38.37
CA ASN A 453 6.04 20.02 -39.74
C ASN A 453 6.74 18.68 -39.98
N GLY A 454 6.88 18.28 -41.24
CA GLY A 454 7.73 17.14 -41.61
C GLY A 454 9.22 17.46 -41.50
N ILE A 455 10.04 16.42 -41.50
CA ILE A 455 11.51 16.56 -41.66
C ILE A 455 11.89 16.83 -43.11
N SER A 456 11.00 16.50 -44.06
CA SER A 456 11.09 16.83 -45.48
C SER A 456 9.70 17.07 -46.07
N ALA A 457 9.62 17.33 -47.38
CA ALA A 457 8.34 17.50 -48.08
C ALA A 457 7.49 16.21 -48.13
N THR A 458 8.12 15.04 -47.97
CA THR A 458 7.47 13.73 -48.12
C THR A 458 7.68 12.81 -46.92
N GLU A 459 8.39 13.26 -45.88
CA GLU A 459 8.63 12.46 -44.67
C GLU A 459 8.31 13.27 -43.41
N PHE A 460 7.54 12.66 -42.51
CA PHE A 460 7.23 13.21 -41.20
C PHE A 460 8.37 13.00 -40.21
N GLY A 461 9.04 11.84 -40.29
CA GLY A 461 9.99 11.34 -39.31
C GLY A 461 9.27 10.62 -38.18
N THR A 462 9.53 9.33 -38.00
CA THR A 462 8.83 8.46 -37.02
C THR A 462 9.73 7.93 -35.90
N GLY A 463 10.99 8.40 -35.83
CA GLY A 463 11.96 8.03 -34.79
C GLY A 463 11.64 8.57 -33.40
N GLU A 464 12.59 8.48 -32.47
CA GLU A 464 12.43 8.95 -31.09
C GLU A 464 12.16 10.47 -31.02
N ALA A 465 11.29 10.87 -30.10
CA ALA A 465 11.00 12.26 -29.78
C ALA A 465 12.16 12.89 -29.00
N THR A 466 12.54 14.12 -29.35
CA THR A 466 13.48 14.93 -28.54
C THR A 466 12.73 15.97 -27.71
N SER A 467 13.38 16.50 -26.67
CA SER A 467 12.84 17.58 -25.85
C SER A 467 12.56 18.83 -26.68
N GLN A 468 13.50 19.26 -27.54
CA GLN A 468 13.33 20.43 -28.41
C GLN A 468 12.12 20.28 -29.34
N MET A 469 11.93 19.08 -29.88
CA MET A 469 10.78 18.79 -30.73
C MET A 469 9.47 18.97 -29.97
N TYR A 470 9.35 18.35 -28.80
CA TYR A 470 8.11 18.38 -28.03
C TYR A 470 7.80 19.79 -27.50
N LEU A 471 8.81 20.52 -27.04
CA LEU A 471 8.67 21.93 -26.63
C LEU A 471 8.19 22.80 -27.79
N THR A 472 8.71 22.59 -29.01
CA THR A 472 8.23 23.35 -30.18
C THR A 472 6.77 23.04 -30.48
N PHE A 473 6.34 21.78 -30.37
CA PHE A 473 4.94 21.41 -30.53
C PHE A 473 4.03 22.11 -29.53
N VAL A 474 4.42 22.13 -28.25
CA VAL A 474 3.69 22.83 -27.19
C VAL A 474 3.65 24.34 -27.43
N LEU A 475 4.77 24.96 -27.79
CA LEU A 475 4.83 26.40 -28.08
C LEU A 475 3.95 26.79 -29.28
N ARG A 476 3.94 25.99 -30.35
CA ARG A 476 3.04 26.19 -31.50
C ARG A 476 1.58 26.05 -31.10
N ALA A 477 1.26 25.06 -30.28
CA ALA A 477 -0.08 24.89 -29.73
C ALA A 477 -0.54 26.10 -28.88
N LEU A 478 0.39 26.74 -28.17
CA LEU A 478 0.14 27.99 -27.44
C LEU A 478 0.11 29.24 -28.34
N GLY A 479 0.34 29.10 -29.65
CA GLY A 479 0.27 30.17 -30.65
C GLY A 479 1.60 30.86 -30.99
N TYR A 480 2.73 30.39 -30.44
CA TYR A 480 4.05 30.91 -30.76
C TYR A 480 4.60 30.32 -32.06
N SER A 481 5.36 31.11 -32.82
CA SER A 481 5.88 30.73 -34.13
C SER A 481 7.39 30.54 -34.12
N ASP A 482 7.86 29.45 -34.73
CA ASP A 482 9.27 29.18 -35.00
C ASP A 482 9.70 29.47 -36.45
N ALA A 483 8.83 30.14 -37.23
CA ALA A 483 9.16 30.59 -38.57
C ALA A 483 10.27 31.66 -38.55
N ALA A 484 10.89 31.92 -39.72
CA ALA A 484 11.89 32.98 -39.83
C ALA A 484 11.31 34.34 -39.40
N GLY A 485 11.89 34.96 -38.37
CA GLY A 485 11.38 36.19 -37.75
C GLY A 485 10.25 35.98 -36.73
N GLY A 486 9.98 34.74 -36.33
CA GLY A 486 9.02 34.36 -35.29
C GLY A 486 9.51 34.59 -33.86
N ASP A 487 8.81 34.00 -32.90
CA ASP A 487 9.00 34.22 -31.46
C ASP A 487 10.16 33.41 -30.88
N PHE A 488 10.49 32.27 -31.50
CA PHE A 488 11.58 31.41 -31.05
C PHE A 488 12.25 30.69 -32.22
N SER A 489 13.40 30.06 -31.97
CA SER A 489 14.06 29.20 -32.94
C SER A 489 13.77 27.74 -32.63
N TRP A 490 13.45 26.94 -33.67
CA TRP A 490 13.35 25.48 -33.56
C TRP A 490 14.61 24.83 -32.93
N LYS A 491 15.78 25.45 -33.06
CA LYS A 491 17.04 24.91 -32.51
C LYS A 491 17.19 25.12 -31.01
N GLU A 492 16.49 26.10 -30.43
CA GLU A 492 16.60 26.49 -29.02
C GLU A 492 15.22 26.85 -28.42
N PRO A 493 14.18 26.00 -28.56
CA PRO A 493 12.83 26.28 -28.06
C PRO A 493 12.77 26.36 -26.54
N GLU A 494 13.72 25.72 -25.85
CA GLU A 494 13.81 25.71 -24.39
C GLU A 494 13.95 27.11 -23.79
N LYS A 495 14.54 28.08 -24.49
CA LYS A 495 14.67 29.46 -24.00
C LYS A 495 13.31 30.11 -23.76
N LEU A 496 12.40 30.01 -24.73
CA LEU A 496 11.05 30.55 -24.59
C LEU A 496 10.21 29.70 -23.64
N ALA A 497 10.35 28.38 -23.69
CA ALA A 497 9.61 27.49 -22.79
C ALA A 497 9.98 27.68 -21.30
N MET A 498 11.25 27.97 -20.98
CA MET A 498 11.66 28.35 -19.62
C MET A 498 11.03 29.68 -19.19
N TYR A 499 11.01 30.68 -20.07
CA TYR A 499 10.37 31.97 -19.80
C TYR A 499 8.87 31.86 -19.52
N LEU A 500 8.21 30.88 -20.14
CA LEU A 500 6.80 30.58 -19.94
C LEU A 500 6.54 29.54 -18.83
N GLU A 501 7.57 29.14 -18.08
CA GLU A 501 7.51 28.14 -16.99
C GLU A 501 6.99 26.75 -17.43
N ILE A 502 7.16 26.39 -18.71
CA ILE A 502 6.72 25.12 -19.31
C ILE A 502 7.75 23.98 -19.09
N ILE A 503 8.91 24.29 -18.50
CA ILE A 503 9.96 23.31 -18.15
C ILE A 503 10.12 23.22 -16.63
N PRO A 504 9.37 22.34 -15.96
CA PRO A 504 9.58 22.04 -14.54
C PRO A 504 10.99 21.49 -14.25
N HIS A 505 11.49 21.69 -13.03
CA HIS A 505 12.84 21.30 -12.61
C HIS A 505 13.18 19.81 -12.80
N ARG A 506 12.17 18.92 -12.85
CA ARG A 506 12.35 17.46 -13.01
C ARG A 506 12.47 17.00 -14.47
N VAL A 507 12.28 17.89 -15.44
CA VAL A 507 12.37 17.52 -16.87
C VAL A 507 13.82 17.23 -17.25
N ASN A 508 14.08 16.01 -17.72
CA ASN A 508 15.35 15.64 -18.32
C ASN A 508 15.31 15.89 -19.83
N MET A 509 15.99 16.95 -20.27
CA MET A 509 16.01 17.33 -21.69
C MET A 509 16.94 16.47 -22.56
N GLU A 510 17.89 15.75 -21.95
CA GLU A 510 18.89 14.92 -22.65
C GLU A 510 18.38 13.48 -22.86
N ASN A 511 17.88 12.85 -21.79
CA ASN A 511 17.19 11.56 -21.85
C ASN A 511 15.68 11.80 -21.75
N PHE A 512 15.10 12.27 -22.85
CA PHE A 512 13.71 12.71 -22.91
C PHE A 512 12.75 11.52 -23.04
N LEU A 513 12.03 11.23 -21.95
CA LEU A 513 11.13 10.09 -21.80
C LEU A 513 9.66 10.54 -21.83
N ARG A 514 8.74 9.56 -21.89
CA ARG A 514 7.30 9.83 -21.77
C ARG A 514 6.94 10.54 -20.46
N ALA A 515 7.72 10.32 -19.41
CA ALA A 515 7.62 11.06 -18.15
C ALA A 515 7.84 12.57 -18.31
N ASP A 516 8.83 12.98 -19.10
CA ASP A 516 9.09 14.40 -19.35
C ASP A 516 7.98 15.06 -20.16
N VAL A 517 7.46 14.34 -21.14
CA VAL A 517 6.32 14.78 -21.95
C VAL A 517 5.12 15.08 -21.05
N VAL A 518 4.86 14.23 -20.05
CA VAL A 518 3.78 14.42 -19.06
C VAL A 518 4.01 15.69 -18.22
N LEU A 519 5.21 15.91 -17.69
CA LEU A 519 5.52 17.11 -16.90
C LEU A 519 5.37 18.39 -17.70
N VAL A 520 5.90 18.40 -18.93
CA VAL A 520 5.78 19.55 -19.84
C VAL A 520 4.33 19.79 -20.22
N SER A 521 3.55 18.72 -20.46
CA SER A 521 2.11 18.83 -20.77
C SER A 521 1.32 19.49 -19.64
N ASP A 522 1.60 19.08 -18.41
CA ASP A 522 0.90 19.59 -17.23
C ASP A 522 1.24 21.05 -16.94
N ALA A 523 2.52 21.41 -17.05
CA ALA A 523 2.96 22.81 -16.93
C ALA A 523 2.31 23.69 -18.00
N ALA A 524 2.18 23.19 -19.23
CA ALA A 524 1.57 23.92 -20.34
C ALA A 524 0.09 24.27 -20.10
N LEU A 525 -0.64 23.53 -19.25
CA LEU A 525 -2.02 23.88 -18.89
C LEU A 525 -2.12 25.26 -18.23
N SER A 526 -1.09 25.66 -17.48
CA SER A 526 -1.03 26.96 -16.79
C SER A 526 -0.40 28.05 -17.64
N ALA A 527 0.17 27.71 -18.81
CA ALA A 527 0.78 28.68 -19.70
C ALA A 527 -0.28 29.48 -20.45
N ARG A 528 -0.05 30.79 -20.58
CA ARG A 528 -0.92 31.69 -21.35
C ARG A 528 -0.77 31.48 -22.84
N LEU A 529 -1.88 31.53 -23.56
CA LEU A 529 -1.89 31.59 -25.01
C LEU A 529 -1.24 32.90 -25.47
N LYS A 530 -0.53 32.86 -26.59
CA LYS A 530 0.13 34.04 -27.14
C LYS A 530 -0.87 35.17 -27.35
N ASN A 531 -0.51 36.37 -26.87
CA ASN A 531 -1.34 37.58 -26.93
C ASN A 531 -2.71 37.43 -26.25
N SER A 532 -2.84 36.53 -25.28
CA SER A 532 -4.05 36.33 -24.49
C SER A 532 -3.74 36.32 -23.00
N GLU A 533 -4.72 36.70 -22.20
CA GLU A 533 -4.70 36.49 -20.74
C GLU A 533 -5.20 35.08 -20.38
N GLU A 534 -5.84 34.37 -21.32
CA GLU A 534 -6.35 33.00 -21.14
C GLU A 534 -5.21 31.98 -21.11
N THR A 535 -5.26 31.05 -20.15
CA THR A 535 -4.39 29.87 -20.13
C THR A 535 -4.88 28.79 -21.09
N LEU A 536 -4.02 27.80 -21.37
CA LEU A 536 -4.44 26.62 -22.12
C LEU A 536 -5.60 25.88 -21.42
N LEU A 537 -5.58 25.79 -20.09
CA LEU A 537 -6.68 25.18 -19.33
C LEU A 537 -7.99 25.95 -19.49
N ASP A 538 -7.96 27.28 -19.41
CA ASP A 538 -9.16 28.12 -19.63
C ASP A 538 -9.76 27.86 -21.01
N ARG A 539 -8.89 27.77 -22.02
CA ARG A 539 -9.30 27.47 -23.39
C ARG A 539 -9.95 26.09 -23.51
N LEU A 540 -9.38 25.06 -22.86
CA LEU A 540 -9.95 23.71 -22.86
C LEU A 540 -11.31 23.64 -22.19
N ILE A 541 -11.52 24.42 -21.12
CA ILE A 541 -12.80 24.54 -20.44
C ILE A 541 -13.84 25.24 -21.33
N MET A 542 -13.46 26.35 -21.97
CA MET A 542 -14.33 27.08 -22.90
C MET A 542 -14.74 26.23 -24.11
N ASP A 543 -13.81 25.44 -24.63
CA ASP A 543 -14.06 24.51 -25.75
C ASP A 543 -14.87 23.26 -25.32
N GLY A 544 -15.19 23.11 -24.02
CA GLY A 544 -15.91 21.96 -23.46
C GLY A 544 -15.11 20.66 -23.50
N ALA A 545 -13.80 20.73 -23.76
CA ALA A 545 -12.92 19.56 -23.82
C ALA A 545 -12.54 19.07 -22.41
N VAL A 546 -12.50 19.99 -21.44
CA VAL A 546 -12.37 19.70 -20.01
C VAL A 546 -13.58 20.29 -19.32
N MET A 547 -14.30 19.49 -18.54
CA MET A 547 -15.41 20.01 -17.73
C MET A 547 -14.81 20.65 -16.48
N ARG A 548 -15.15 21.91 -16.20
CA ARG A 548 -14.91 22.48 -14.88
C ARG A 548 -15.75 21.65 -13.90
N PRO A 549 -15.18 21.04 -12.85
CA PRO A 549 -15.99 20.37 -11.85
C PRO A 549 -17.02 21.36 -11.29
N ASP A 550 -18.24 20.88 -11.00
CA ASP A 550 -19.30 21.73 -10.45
C ASP A 550 -18.97 22.04 -8.99
N ASN A 551 -18.11 23.04 -8.81
CA ASN A 551 -17.64 23.46 -7.50
C ASN A 551 -18.67 24.35 -6.78
N SER A 552 -19.89 24.52 -7.30
CA SER A 552 -20.86 25.48 -6.76
C SER A 552 -21.16 25.25 -5.28
N LEU A 553 -21.23 24.00 -4.84
CA LEU A 553 -21.39 23.64 -3.42
C LEU A 553 -20.18 24.06 -2.58
N LEU A 554 -18.95 23.81 -3.06
CA LEU A 554 -17.72 24.21 -2.36
C LEU A 554 -17.56 25.72 -2.33
N ILE A 555 -17.79 26.42 -3.45
CA ILE A 555 -17.73 27.89 -3.53
C ILE A 555 -18.75 28.51 -2.59
N ASN A 556 -19.98 28.01 -2.57
CA ASN A 556 -21.00 28.49 -1.64
C ASN A 556 -20.59 28.26 -0.19
N ALA A 557 -20.02 27.10 0.16
CA ALA A 557 -19.56 26.84 1.52
C ALA A 557 -18.39 27.78 1.92
N LEU A 558 -17.42 27.98 1.03
CA LEU A 558 -16.27 28.86 1.28
C LEU A 558 -16.68 30.33 1.42
N SER A 559 -17.65 30.82 0.63
CA SER A 559 -18.08 32.22 0.60
C SER A 559 -19.26 32.58 1.53
N THR A 560 -19.93 31.59 2.13
CA THR A 560 -21.02 31.84 3.10
C THR A 560 -20.45 32.54 4.34
N PRO A 561 -21.02 33.65 4.85
CA PRO A 561 -20.56 34.26 6.10
C PRO A 561 -20.68 33.32 7.31
N GLY A 562 -19.67 33.28 8.17
CA GLY A 562 -19.63 32.39 9.34
C GLY A 562 -19.38 30.91 9.02
N ASN A 563 -19.74 30.01 9.93
CA ASN A 563 -19.37 28.60 9.81
C ASN A 563 -20.15 27.86 8.71
N ALA A 564 -19.47 27.00 7.95
CA ALA A 564 -20.07 26.15 6.92
C ALA A 564 -19.38 24.78 6.85
N SER A 565 -20.08 23.78 6.30
CA SER A 565 -19.56 22.43 6.08
C SER A 565 -19.93 21.93 4.68
N VAL A 566 -19.01 21.25 4.00
CA VAL A 566 -19.22 20.68 2.67
C VAL A 566 -18.54 19.32 2.54
N THR A 567 -19.22 18.38 1.87
CA THR A 567 -18.65 17.08 1.49
C THR A 567 -18.44 17.04 -0.01
N LEU A 568 -17.25 16.61 -0.43
CA LEU A 568 -16.92 16.46 -1.85
C LEU A 568 -17.57 15.21 -2.44
N THR A 569 -17.94 15.33 -3.71
CA THR A 569 -18.57 14.26 -4.51
C THR A 569 -17.73 13.86 -5.72
N ASP A 570 -16.61 14.54 -5.93
CA ASP A 570 -15.76 14.52 -7.10
C ASP A 570 -14.43 15.21 -6.79
N ASP A 571 -13.42 14.96 -7.62
CA ASP A 571 -12.13 15.65 -7.53
C ASP A 571 -12.29 17.10 -7.96
N ILE A 572 -11.87 18.05 -7.11
CA ILE A 572 -12.05 19.48 -7.32
C ILE A 572 -10.70 20.20 -7.36
N ILE A 573 -10.54 21.07 -8.34
CA ILE A 573 -9.49 22.11 -8.36
C ILE A 573 -10.19 23.46 -8.30
N ILE A 574 -9.79 24.33 -7.37
CA ILE A 574 -10.39 25.65 -7.18
C ILE A 574 -9.33 26.74 -6.95
N ASP A 575 -9.46 27.84 -7.70
CA ASP A 575 -8.72 29.08 -7.45
C ASP A 575 -9.44 29.91 -6.39
N VAL A 576 -8.74 30.26 -5.33
CA VAL A 576 -9.32 30.99 -4.17
C VAL A 576 -9.00 32.49 -4.15
N THR A 577 -8.37 33.05 -5.19
CA THR A 577 -7.83 34.43 -5.23
C THR A 577 -8.83 35.53 -4.84
N ASP A 578 -10.10 35.35 -5.18
CA ASP A 578 -11.17 36.32 -4.92
C ASP A 578 -12.30 35.76 -4.03
N ILE A 579 -12.05 34.66 -3.32
CA ILE A 579 -13.03 34.07 -2.41
C ILE A 579 -12.79 34.60 -0.99
N GLU A 580 -13.75 35.39 -0.48
CA GLU A 580 -13.72 35.86 0.91
C GLU A 580 -14.15 34.73 1.84
N ILE A 581 -13.20 34.19 2.61
CA ILE A 581 -13.44 33.12 3.57
C ILE A 581 -13.55 33.75 4.97
N ASP A 582 -14.68 33.51 5.64
CA ASP A 582 -14.98 33.98 6.99
C ASP A 582 -15.59 32.85 7.82
N GLY A 583 -15.18 32.73 9.09
CA GLY A 583 -15.59 31.64 9.98
C GLY A 583 -14.93 30.30 9.66
N ARG A 584 -15.39 29.25 10.36
CA ARG A 584 -14.86 27.87 10.24
C ARG A 584 -15.50 27.14 9.04
N LYS A 585 -14.68 26.70 8.09
CA LYS A 585 -15.09 25.91 6.92
C LYS A 585 -14.64 24.47 7.08
N GLU A 586 -15.58 23.58 7.37
CA GLU A 586 -15.33 22.14 7.39
C GLU A 586 -15.44 21.58 5.96
N ILE A 587 -14.39 20.93 5.48
CA ILE A 587 -14.33 20.34 4.14
C ILE A 587 -14.06 18.84 4.27
N ILE A 588 -15.03 18.03 3.89
CA ILE A 588 -14.97 16.56 3.97
C ILE A 588 -14.63 16.01 2.59
N LEU A 589 -13.41 15.51 2.42
CA LEU A 589 -12.87 15.04 1.15
C LEU A 589 -13.56 13.77 0.62
N ASN A 590 -14.01 12.88 1.51
CA ASN A 590 -14.81 11.70 1.18
C ASN A 590 -14.19 10.80 0.07
N GLY A 591 -12.87 10.60 0.12
CA GLY A 591 -12.13 9.82 -0.87
C GLY A 591 -11.74 10.56 -2.15
N TYR A 592 -12.09 11.85 -2.27
CA TYR A 592 -11.75 12.69 -3.42
C TYR A 592 -10.57 13.61 -3.15
N THR A 593 -10.03 14.20 -4.23
CA THR A 593 -8.94 15.17 -4.21
C THR A 593 -9.48 16.59 -4.23
N LEU A 594 -8.99 17.45 -3.33
CA LEU A 594 -9.17 18.89 -3.41
C LEU A 594 -7.82 19.58 -3.59
N ALA A 595 -7.66 20.27 -4.72
CA ALA A 595 -6.53 21.16 -4.95
C ALA A 595 -6.96 22.63 -4.80
N LEU A 596 -6.34 23.36 -3.87
CA LEU A 596 -6.48 24.82 -3.78
C LEU A 596 -5.31 25.48 -4.52
N THR A 597 -5.65 26.43 -5.39
CA THR A 597 -4.68 27.19 -6.17
C THR A 597 -4.94 28.69 -6.04
N GLY A 598 -4.04 29.53 -6.58
CA GLY A 598 -4.22 30.98 -6.55
C GLY A 598 -3.75 31.61 -5.23
N SER A 599 -4.34 32.74 -4.84
CA SER A 599 -3.89 33.54 -3.70
C SER A 599 -4.91 33.53 -2.55
N TYR A 600 -4.67 32.72 -1.53
CA TYR A 600 -5.51 32.69 -0.33
C TYR A 600 -5.29 33.95 0.52
N ARG A 601 -6.34 34.78 0.64
CA ARG A 601 -6.35 35.95 1.51
C ARG A 601 -6.45 35.53 2.98
N VAL A 602 -5.39 35.76 3.74
CA VAL A 602 -5.30 35.38 5.15
C VAL A 602 -5.89 36.47 6.04
N THR A 603 -6.82 36.09 6.92
CA THR A 603 -7.44 36.99 7.92
C THR A 603 -7.50 36.30 9.29
N ASP A 604 -7.76 37.07 10.35
CA ASP A 604 -7.95 36.56 11.71
C ASP A 604 -9.32 35.89 11.95
N LYS A 605 -10.19 35.87 10.93
CA LYS A 605 -11.55 35.32 10.99
C LYS A 605 -11.74 34.04 10.17
N ALA A 606 -10.82 33.73 9.27
CA ALA A 606 -10.89 32.59 8.37
C ALA A 606 -10.25 31.35 8.97
N TYR A 607 -10.92 30.19 8.87
CA TYR A 607 -10.36 28.92 9.32
C TYR A 607 -10.83 27.75 8.46
N LEU A 608 -9.90 26.98 7.89
CA LEU A 608 -10.22 25.78 7.10
C LEU A 608 -9.98 24.50 7.92
N ASP A 609 -10.95 23.61 8.02
CA ASP A 609 -10.83 22.32 8.70
C ASP A 609 -11.06 21.18 7.70
N ILE A 610 -10.00 20.43 7.37
CA ILE A 610 -9.99 19.45 6.29
C ILE A 610 -10.12 18.03 6.87
N HIS A 611 -11.19 17.33 6.52
CA HIS A 611 -11.49 15.97 6.96
C HIS A 611 -11.39 14.97 5.81
N PRO A 612 -10.78 13.78 5.99
CA PRO A 612 -10.74 12.77 4.94
C PRO A 612 -12.11 12.15 4.64
N GLY A 613 -13.04 12.10 5.59
CA GLY A 613 -14.35 11.44 5.45
C GLY A 613 -14.69 10.49 6.60
N LYS A 614 -15.89 9.88 6.57
CA LYS A 614 -16.28 8.80 7.50
C LYS A 614 -16.01 7.44 6.86
N GLY A 615 -14.86 6.82 7.13
CA GLY A 615 -14.56 5.47 6.63
C GLY A 615 -13.09 5.23 6.32
N THR A 616 -12.82 4.26 5.43
CA THR A 616 -11.50 3.92 4.88
C THR A 616 -11.12 4.72 3.63
N ASP A 617 -11.98 5.65 3.21
CA ASP A 617 -11.82 6.42 1.99
C ASP A 617 -10.80 7.54 2.24
N ILE A 618 -9.62 7.40 1.62
CA ILE A 618 -8.51 8.32 1.80
C ILE A 618 -8.67 9.47 0.80
N GLY A 619 -9.10 10.64 1.27
CA GLY A 619 -9.12 11.87 0.47
C GLY A 619 -7.72 12.49 0.34
N ALA A 620 -7.50 13.24 -0.75
CA ALA A 620 -6.27 13.99 -0.96
C ALA A 620 -6.52 15.50 -0.92
N PHE A 621 -5.58 16.25 -0.35
CA PHE A 621 -5.61 17.70 -0.27
C PHE A 621 -4.29 18.27 -0.78
N ASP A 622 -4.35 19.07 -1.84
CA ASP A 622 -3.18 19.63 -2.51
C ASP A 622 -3.20 21.16 -2.42
N ILE A 623 -2.19 21.71 -1.75
CA ILE A 623 -1.95 23.14 -1.62
C ILE A 623 -0.59 23.53 -2.19
N SER A 624 0.00 22.68 -3.05
CA SER A 624 1.32 22.89 -3.64
C SER A 624 1.42 24.16 -4.49
N MET A 625 0.29 24.59 -5.07
CA MET A 625 0.16 25.78 -5.90
C MET A 625 -0.55 26.94 -5.21
N LEU A 626 -0.82 26.83 -3.90
CA LEU A 626 -1.51 27.85 -3.13
C LEU A 626 -0.50 28.90 -2.61
N ARG A 627 -0.79 30.18 -2.85
CA ARG A 627 -0.04 31.32 -2.33
C ARG A 627 -0.84 31.97 -1.20
N TYR A 628 -0.17 32.61 -0.25
CA TYR A 628 -0.80 33.26 0.90
C TYR A 628 -0.63 34.78 0.81
N ASP A 629 -1.74 35.52 0.88
CA ASP A 629 -1.76 36.98 0.88
C ASP A 629 -2.07 37.50 2.30
N HIS A 630 -1.07 38.17 2.88
CA HIS A 630 -1.07 38.64 4.27
C HIS A 630 -1.47 40.11 4.43
N ARG A 631 -1.86 40.80 3.35
CA ARG A 631 -2.08 42.27 3.36
C ARG A 631 -3.18 42.74 4.32
N ASP A 632 -4.13 41.88 4.63
CA ASP A 632 -5.29 42.19 5.49
C ASP A 632 -5.11 41.72 6.94
N LEU A 633 -3.93 41.21 7.32
CA LEU A 633 -3.62 40.93 8.72
C LEU A 633 -3.47 42.23 9.53
N PRO A 634 -3.92 42.27 10.79
CA PRO A 634 -3.78 43.46 11.64
C PRO A 634 -2.31 43.92 11.78
N ILE A 635 -2.07 45.22 11.63
CA ILE A 635 -0.75 45.82 11.85
C ILE A 635 -0.31 45.57 13.31
N GLY A 636 0.81 44.85 13.49
CA GLY A 636 1.38 44.54 14.81
C GLY A 636 1.05 43.15 15.36
N PHE A 637 0.51 42.24 14.55
CA PHE A 637 0.30 40.84 14.94
C PHE A 637 1.66 40.15 15.21
N SER A 638 1.90 39.74 16.46
CA SER A 638 3.18 39.14 16.90
C SER A 638 3.07 37.67 17.31
N GLU A 639 1.92 37.03 17.05
CA GLU A 639 1.61 35.66 17.45
C GLU A 639 1.40 34.74 16.23
N GLU A 640 1.53 33.44 16.45
CA GLU A 640 1.23 32.40 15.44
C GLU A 640 -0.27 32.36 15.16
N LEU A 641 -0.67 32.44 13.88
CA LEU A 641 -2.07 32.29 13.47
C LEU A 641 -2.29 30.96 12.75
N THR A 642 -3.12 30.11 13.37
CA THR A 642 -3.63 28.85 12.80
C THR A 642 -4.72 29.15 11.78
N ILE A 643 -4.41 28.94 10.50
CA ILE A 643 -5.32 29.29 9.38
C ILE A 643 -6.01 28.06 8.78
N MET A 644 -5.46 26.87 9.04
CA MET A 644 -6.00 25.61 8.57
C MET A 644 -5.57 24.46 9.47
N GLU A 645 -6.49 23.53 9.70
CA GLU A 645 -6.27 22.25 10.35
C GLU A 645 -6.60 21.12 9.37
N ILE A 646 -5.76 20.11 9.33
CA ILE A 646 -5.87 18.98 8.42
C ILE A 646 -5.88 17.71 9.25
N GLN A 647 -7.04 17.06 9.28
CA GLN A 647 -7.27 15.91 10.12
C GLN A 647 -6.46 14.69 9.63
N PRO A 648 -6.03 13.81 10.55
CA PRO A 648 -5.28 12.61 10.22
C PRO A 648 -6.02 11.72 9.22
N GLY A 649 -5.27 11.11 8.28
CA GLY A 649 -5.84 10.26 7.22
C GLY A 649 -6.06 10.97 5.88
N THR A 650 -5.59 12.21 5.73
CA THR A 650 -5.57 12.98 4.48
C THR A 650 -4.22 12.84 3.76
N ILE A 651 -4.20 12.53 2.46
CA ILE A 651 -2.97 12.59 1.63
C ILE A 651 -2.68 14.06 1.30
N LEU A 652 -1.43 14.51 1.43
CA LEU A 652 -1.08 15.93 1.34
C LEU A 652 -0.06 16.25 0.24
N GLY A 653 -0.40 17.22 -0.60
CA GLY A 653 0.55 17.98 -1.42
C GLY A 653 0.84 19.33 -0.77
N LEU A 654 2.10 19.61 -0.42
CA LEU A 654 2.51 20.82 0.29
C LEU A 654 3.13 21.87 -0.65
N PRO A 655 3.00 23.17 -0.36
CA PRO A 655 3.68 24.23 -1.11
C PRO A 655 5.21 24.09 -0.99
N PRO A 656 5.97 24.56 -2.00
CA PRO A 656 7.42 24.69 -1.88
C PRO A 656 7.78 25.52 -0.64
N GLU A 657 8.77 25.11 0.14
CA GLU A 657 9.22 25.86 1.32
C GLU A 657 9.59 27.32 0.95
N GLY A 658 9.02 28.32 1.64
CA GLY A 658 9.41 29.73 1.45
C GLY A 658 8.31 30.82 1.43
N TYR A 659 7.03 30.50 1.64
CA TYR A 659 5.91 31.45 1.47
C TYR A 659 5.31 32.02 2.78
N GLY A 660 6.08 32.16 3.86
CA GLY A 660 5.60 32.79 5.11
C GLY A 660 4.62 31.94 5.94
N VAL A 661 4.60 30.63 5.68
CA VAL A 661 3.74 29.64 6.34
C VAL A 661 4.58 28.42 6.74
N SER A 662 4.37 27.91 7.95
CA SER A 662 4.93 26.68 8.49
C SER A 662 3.82 25.65 8.73
N VAL A 663 4.10 24.38 8.44
CA VAL A 663 3.18 23.28 8.73
C VAL A 663 3.69 22.56 9.98
N ASN A 664 2.96 22.71 11.07
CA ASN A 664 3.29 22.14 12.37
C ASN A 664 2.45 20.88 12.65
N ARG A 665 3.02 19.91 13.36
CA ARG A 665 2.32 18.68 13.76
C ARG A 665 1.77 18.82 15.17
N ASP A 666 0.48 18.57 15.33
CA ASP A 666 -0.23 18.45 16.61
C ASP A 666 -0.74 16.99 16.75
N PRO A 667 -0.81 16.39 17.95
CA PRO A 667 -1.45 15.09 18.18
C PRO A 667 -2.83 14.89 17.51
N ASP A 668 -3.60 15.95 17.28
CA ASP A 668 -4.93 15.87 16.68
C ASP A 668 -4.97 16.16 15.16
N GLY A 669 -3.84 16.54 14.53
CA GLY A 669 -3.80 16.87 13.09
C GLY A 669 -2.56 17.65 12.63
N LEU A 670 -2.54 18.04 11.36
CA LEU A 670 -1.55 18.99 10.82
C LEU A 670 -2.12 20.40 10.86
N ILE A 671 -1.35 21.35 11.40
CA ILE A 671 -1.75 22.74 11.49
C ILE A 671 -0.89 23.56 10.54
N VAL A 672 -1.54 24.37 9.71
CA VAL A 672 -0.89 25.37 8.88
C VAL A 672 -0.91 26.70 9.63
N ILE A 673 0.29 27.22 9.91
CA ILE A 673 0.53 28.43 10.69
C ILE A 673 1.22 29.47 9.82
N THR A 674 0.78 30.72 9.86
CA THR A 674 1.52 31.81 9.21
C THR A 674 2.38 32.59 10.21
N ASN A 675 3.62 32.90 9.82
CA ASN A 675 4.58 33.71 10.58
C ASN A 675 5.06 34.90 9.73
N MET A 676 4.83 36.12 10.21
CA MET A 676 5.46 37.32 9.63
C MET A 676 6.89 37.47 10.14
N PRO A 677 7.88 37.85 9.30
CA PRO A 677 9.13 38.38 9.81
C PRO A 677 8.84 39.71 10.51
N VAL A 678 9.32 39.85 11.74
CA VAL A 678 9.37 41.14 12.44
C VAL A 678 10.14 42.11 11.54
N GLN A 679 9.50 43.19 11.08
CA GLN A 679 10.19 44.30 10.41
C GLN A 679 11.10 45.05 11.38
#